data_AF-A0A4Q4VIG9-F1
#
_entry.id   AF-A0A4Q4VIG9-F1
#
_cell.length_a   1.000
_cell.length_b   1.000
_cell.length_c   1.000
_cell.angle_alpha   90.00
_cell.angle_beta   90.00
_cell.angle_gamma   90.00
#
_symmetry.space_group_name_H-M   'P 1'
#
loop_
_entity.id
_entity.type
_entity.pdbx_description
1 polymer ?
#
loop_
_entity_poly.entity_id
_entity_poly.type
_entity_poly.pdbx_seq_one_letter_code
_entity_poly.pdbx_strand_id
1 'polypeptide(L)'
;MDPELVSDLGRRFRQLMAEKRQDQGQMPPNNTHTSSPPPAAGQAQELQSDALYREVVRLSYVPQRFQRQELLDKALDTLDLGKIYAWADEFATEDAQLGHQDCVIKGLLKYFKTEFFTWVNEPKCSKCGGETQMQGIERPSEEERSKGAGRTEVYRCKESASHIERFPRYDDPGTLLEWRKGRCGEWADCFTLCCLALGSRARWIWNAEDHVWTEVYSETLKRWVHCDSCEQAFDQPQLYAVGWGKKMSYCLAFSSEGAQDVTRRYVRKSEQSFPRTRGSEESLRRAIRDINDRCRAPADRAKLAEEDEAEERELSAYEAELTQTVPGEERPRESGSTAWKEARGEMGQRFEFYLIAVITAMRHWNVNGFHSHMLEPEQWLEQQISIGLMMTKALVGAGAKKVYILGRRKDVLEEAAALHPSIIPVECDVSTKSSLQAAVDFVTKDTGYVNLLVANSGVLGPVKRYNPALSVTELRQTLFDEVSMEDFTQALHVNVSGAYFTMLAFLELLDAGNKEALRGGFGAPTNRASDVPSIQSQVIFTSSISAYSRSAASTPAYTSSKAAIAHLAKHSSTNLARYGIRVNALAPGLFPSELADGLIGTRDPSKESPDNPMFIPARRFGGDEEMSGSVLYLAGRAGAYCNGLILVNDGGKLSTIPSEY
;
A
#
# COMPACT_ATOMS: atom_id res chain seq x y z
N MET A 1 -18.67 -31.23 -29.49
CA MET A 1 -17.60 -31.61 -30.44
C MET A 1 -17.46 -33.12 -30.43
N ASP A 2 -17.25 -33.72 -31.59
CA ASP A 2 -17.09 -35.17 -31.78
C ASP A 2 -15.77 -35.65 -31.11
N PRO A 3 -15.82 -36.64 -30.17
CA PRO A 3 -14.65 -37.16 -29.48
C PRO A 3 -13.55 -37.70 -30.40
N GLU A 4 -13.89 -38.23 -31.58
CA GLU A 4 -12.90 -38.71 -32.54
C GLU A 4 -12.13 -37.55 -33.19
N LEU A 5 -12.79 -36.42 -33.42
CA LEU A 5 -12.19 -35.22 -34.00
C LEU A 5 -11.16 -34.57 -33.05
N VAL A 6 -11.44 -34.60 -31.74
CA VAL A 6 -10.54 -34.10 -30.68
C VAL A 6 -9.30 -35.00 -30.54
N SER A 7 -9.47 -36.32 -30.67
CA SER A 7 -8.37 -37.28 -30.68
C SER A 7 -7.45 -37.10 -31.91
N ASP A 8 -8.04 -36.83 -33.08
CA ASP A 8 -7.30 -36.60 -34.33
C ASP A 8 -6.54 -35.26 -34.31
N LEU A 9 -7.14 -34.20 -33.77
CA LEU A 9 -6.48 -32.92 -33.54
C LEU A 9 -5.28 -33.04 -32.59
N GLY A 10 -5.43 -33.77 -31.47
CA GLY A 10 -4.33 -34.05 -30.56
C GLY A 10 -3.20 -34.85 -31.22
N ARG A 11 -3.52 -35.75 -32.16
CA ARG A 11 -2.54 -36.55 -32.91
C ARG A 11 -1.81 -35.73 -33.96
N ARG A 12 -2.51 -34.88 -34.70
CA ARG A 12 -1.92 -33.93 -35.66
C ARG A 12 -1.04 -32.88 -34.99
N PHE A 13 -1.45 -32.39 -33.82
CA PHE A 13 -0.64 -31.46 -33.02
C PHE A 13 0.66 -32.11 -32.54
N ARG A 14 0.61 -33.36 -32.05
CA ARG A 14 1.83 -34.13 -31.70
C ARG A 14 2.79 -34.25 -32.88
N GLN A 15 2.27 -34.50 -34.09
CA GLN A 15 3.07 -34.65 -35.29
C GLN A 15 3.72 -33.32 -35.72
N LEU A 16 2.96 -32.22 -35.71
CA LEU A 16 3.45 -30.86 -35.97
C LEU A 16 4.53 -30.40 -34.98
N MET A 17 4.37 -30.74 -33.70
CA MET A 17 5.34 -30.40 -32.66
C MET A 17 6.60 -31.27 -32.72
N ALA A 18 6.49 -32.53 -33.16
CA ALA A 18 7.64 -33.38 -33.43
C ALA A 18 8.44 -32.92 -34.66
N GLU A 19 7.74 -32.49 -35.73
CA GLU A 19 8.36 -31.96 -36.96
C GLU A 19 9.10 -30.64 -36.70
N LYS A 20 8.52 -29.70 -35.92
CA LYS A 20 9.21 -28.47 -35.51
C LYS A 20 10.45 -28.70 -34.62
N ARG A 21 10.54 -29.85 -33.93
CA ARG A 21 11.65 -30.19 -33.04
C ARG A 21 12.80 -30.94 -33.75
N GLN A 22 12.53 -31.63 -34.86
CA GLN A 22 13.57 -32.27 -35.67
C GLN A 22 14.48 -31.26 -36.39
N ASP A 23 14.01 -30.02 -36.58
CA ASP A 23 14.82 -28.89 -37.12
C ASP A 23 15.77 -28.26 -36.08
N GLN A 24 15.67 -28.63 -34.80
CA GLN A 24 16.61 -28.21 -33.76
C GLN A 24 17.62 -29.35 -33.50
N GLY A 25 18.81 -29.20 -34.10
CA GLY A 25 19.82 -30.24 -34.25
C GLY A 25 20.27 -30.98 -32.97
N GLN A 26 20.66 -32.23 -33.18
CA GLN A 26 21.25 -33.15 -32.20
C GLN A 26 22.48 -32.58 -31.48
N MET A 27 22.56 -32.78 -30.16
CA MET A 27 23.79 -32.58 -29.39
C MET A 27 24.88 -33.59 -29.81
N PRO A 28 26.12 -33.17 -30.08
CA PRO A 28 27.26 -34.08 -30.15
C PRO A 28 27.89 -34.28 -28.75
N PRO A 29 28.63 -35.40 -28.54
CA PRO A 29 29.11 -35.81 -27.24
C PRO A 29 30.42 -35.12 -26.82
N ASN A 30 30.70 -35.19 -25.51
CA ASN A 30 31.96 -34.86 -24.83
C ASN A 30 33.22 -34.95 -25.70
N ASN A 31 33.99 -33.85 -25.83
CA ASN A 31 35.41 -33.84 -25.41
C ASN A 31 36.15 -32.49 -25.56
N THR A 32 37.02 -32.28 -24.56
CA THR A 32 38.36 -31.67 -24.54
C THR A 32 38.57 -30.18 -24.83
N HIS A 33 39.09 -29.53 -23.78
CA HIS A 33 39.78 -28.24 -23.72
C HIS A 33 40.62 -27.84 -24.94
N THR A 34 40.47 -26.60 -25.38
CA THR A 34 41.59 -25.76 -25.87
C THR A 34 41.38 -24.30 -25.46
N SER A 35 42.43 -23.73 -24.89
CA SER A 35 42.54 -22.46 -24.18
C SER A 35 42.75 -21.23 -25.07
N SER A 36 42.26 -20.08 -24.61
CA SER A 36 42.81 -18.73 -24.90
C SER A 36 42.79 -17.91 -23.59
N PRO A 37 43.71 -16.95 -23.39
CA PRO A 37 44.25 -16.62 -22.07
C PRO A 37 43.31 -15.73 -21.23
N PRO A 38 43.31 -15.86 -19.89
CA PRO A 38 42.39 -15.13 -19.03
C PRO A 38 42.92 -13.71 -18.71
N PRO A 39 42.03 -12.73 -18.48
CA PRO A 39 42.41 -11.49 -17.81
C PRO A 39 42.64 -11.73 -16.31
N ALA A 40 43.41 -10.85 -15.70
CA ALA A 40 44.05 -10.98 -14.38
C ALA A 40 43.20 -11.65 -13.29
N ALA A 41 43.73 -12.74 -12.73
CA ALA A 41 43.07 -13.68 -11.81
C ALA A 41 42.63 -13.10 -10.44
N GLY A 42 43.03 -11.87 -10.08
CA GLY A 42 42.77 -11.29 -8.75
C GLY A 42 41.32 -10.85 -8.51
N GLN A 43 40.71 -10.12 -9.45
CA GLN A 43 39.34 -9.59 -9.30
C GLN A 43 38.25 -10.63 -9.63
N ALA A 44 38.55 -11.60 -10.51
CA ALA A 44 37.59 -12.61 -10.94
C ALA A 44 37.19 -13.59 -9.82
N GLN A 45 38.12 -13.87 -8.88
CA GLN A 45 37.92 -14.75 -7.73
C GLN A 45 37.16 -14.08 -6.58
N GLU A 46 37.37 -12.78 -6.33
CA GLU A 46 36.67 -12.03 -5.27
C GLU A 46 35.17 -11.92 -5.54
N LEU A 47 34.77 -11.66 -6.79
CA LEU A 47 33.35 -11.51 -7.18
C LEU A 47 32.56 -12.83 -7.22
N GLN A 48 33.21 -13.99 -7.36
CA GLN A 48 32.55 -15.32 -7.26
C GLN A 48 32.18 -15.68 -5.80
N SER A 49 32.72 -14.95 -4.83
CA SER A 49 32.41 -15.12 -3.40
C SER A 49 31.12 -14.38 -2.98
N ASP A 50 30.61 -13.47 -3.81
CA ASP A 50 29.40 -12.70 -3.54
C ASP A 50 28.18 -13.63 -3.37
N ALA A 51 27.40 -13.40 -2.31
CA ALA A 51 26.22 -14.19 -1.99
C ALA A 51 25.13 -14.06 -3.06
N LEU A 52 24.95 -12.86 -3.63
CA LEU A 52 23.95 -12.62 -4.67
C LEU A 52 24.29 -13.37 -5.95
N TYR A 53 25.55 -13.33 -6.39
CA TYR A 53 26.02 -14.07 -7.57
C TYR A 53 25.69 -15.57 -7.43
N ARG A 54 26.03 -16.17 -6.27
CA ARG A 54 25.77 -17.59 -6.00
C ARG A 54 24.27 -17.92 -5.96
N GLU A 55 23.46 -17.03 -5.40
CA GLU A 55 22.00 -17.18 -5.35
C GLU A 55 21.40 -17.17 -6.77
N VAL A 56 21.76 -16.18 -7.59
CA VAL A 56 21.26 -16.03 -8.97
C VAL A 56 21.67 -17.22 -9.85
N VAL A 57 22.94 -17.64 -9.77
CA VAL A 57 23.42 -18.83 -10.49
C VAL A 57 22.68 -20.09 -10.02
N ARG A 58 22.40 -20.25 -8.73
CA ARG A 58 21.62 -21.39 -8.22
C ARG A 58 20.19 -21.39 -8.77
N LEU A 59 19.53 -20.24 -8.75
CA LEU A 59 18.15 -20.08 -9.25
C LEU A 59 18.04 -20.40 -10.75
N SER A 60 19.08 -20.11 -11.54
CA SER A 60 19.09 -20.38 -12.99
C SER A 60 18.93 -21.85 -13.37
N TYR A 61 19.14 -22.79 -12.44
CA TYR A 61 18.95 -24.23 -12.68
C TYR A 61 17.50 -24.70 -12.49
N VAL A 62 16.61 -23.88 -11.89
CA VAL A 62 15.20 -24.24 -11.69
C VAL A 62 14.50 -24.53 -13.04
N PRO A 63 14.48 -23.62 -14.03
CA PRO A 63 13.77 -23.85 -15.29
C PRO A 63 14.42 -24.93 -16.17
N GLN A 64 15.69 -25.26 -15.95
CA GLN A 64 16.37 -26.33 -16.70
C GLN A 64 15.71 -27.70 -16.46
N ARG A 65 15.10 -27.89 -15.28
CA ARG A 65 14.37 -29.12 -14.95
C ARG A 65 13.09 -29.29 -15.77
N PHE A 66 12.53 -28.18 -16.26
CA PHE A 66 11.26 -28.16 -16.99
C PHE A 66 11.44 -28.59 -18.47
N GLN A 67 12.68 -28.59 -18.96
CA GLN A 67 13.02 -28.93 -20.35
C GLN A 67 13.08 -30.44 -20.61
N ARG A 68 12.86 -31.28 -19.59
CA ARG A 68 12.88 -32.74 -19.75
C ARG A 68 11.70 -33.17 -20.63
N GLN A 69 11.99 -33.77 -21.77
CA GLN A 69 10.97 -34.19 -22.75
C GLN A 69 9.89 -35.09 -22.12
N GLU A 70 10.29 -36.03 -21.27
CA GLU A 70 9.38 -36.89 -20.51
C GLU A 70 8.33 -36.11 -19.69
N LEU A 71 8.68 -34.95 -19.15
CA LEU A 71 7.77 -34.10 -18.38
C LEU A 71 6.85 -33.30 -19.28
N LEU A 72 7.36 -32.81 -20.41
CA LEU A 72 6.57 -32.06 -21.38
C LEU A 72 5.48 -32.95 -21.99
N ASP A 73 5.82 -34.19 -22.35
CA ASP A 73 4.86 -35.17 -22.85
C ASP A 73 3.83 -35.54 -21.78
N LYS A 74 4.28 -35.80 -20.55
CA LYS A 74 3.40 -36.06 -19.41
C LYS A 74 2.44 -34.89 -19.17
N ALA A 75 2.90 -33.64 -19.26
CA ALA A 75 2.05 -32.47 -19.11
C ALA A 75 0.97 -32.42 -20.20
N LEU A 76 1.33 -32.63 -21.47
CA LEU A 76 0.38 -32.66 -22.58
C LEU A 76 -0.68 -33.75 -22.42
N ASP A 77 -0.29 -34.95 -21.97
CA ASP A 77 -1.22 -36.06 -21.73
C ASP A 77 -2.15 -35.79 -20.53
N THR A 78 -1.74 -34.92 -19.62
CA THR A 78 -2.48 -34.61 -18.38
C THR A 78 -3.47 -33.45 -18.56
N LEU A 79 -3.22 -32.54 -19.50
CA LEU A 79 -4.04 -31.35 -19.74
C LEU A 79 -5.27 -31.65 -20.60
N ASP A 80 -6.42 -31.06 -20.24
CA ASP A 80 -7.60 -31.04 -21.11
C ASP A 80 -7.45 -29.98 -22.20
N LEU A 81 -6.73 -30.33 -23.27
CA LEU A 81 -6.48 -29.45 -24.40
C LEU A 81 -7.78 -28.96 -25.04
N GLY A 82 -8.82 -29.80 -25.10
CA GLY A 82 -10.10 -29.45 -25.70
C GLY A 82 -10.74 -28.24 -25.02
N LYS A 83 -10.75 -28.21 -23.68
CA LYS A 83 -11.25 -27.06 -22.91
C LYS A 83 -10.36 -25.83 -23.05
N ILE A 84 -9.03 -26.00 -23.01
CA ILE A 84 -8.09 -24.89 -23.13
C ILE A 84 -8.28 -24.19 -24.48
N TYR A 85 -8.38 -24.93 -25.58
CA TYR A 85 -8.62 -24.38 -26.91
C TYR A 85 -10.01 -23.77 -27.05
N ALA A 86 -11.04 -24.37 -26.45
CA ALA A 86 -12.39 -23.78 -26.47
C ALA A 86 -12.41 -22.38 -25.81
N TRP A 87 -11.76 -22.20 -24.66
CA TRP A 87 -11.61 -20.88 -24.06
C TRP A 87 -10.69 -19.96 -24.86
N ALA A 88 -9.65 -20.50 -25.51
CA ALA A 88 -8.80 -19.71 -26.40
C ALA A 88 -9.62 -19.11 -27.56
N ASP A 89 -10.52 -19.89 -28.15
CA ASP A 89 -11.41 -19.41 -29.21
C ASP A 89 -12.35 -18.31 -28.71
N GLU A 90 -12.90 -18.45 -27.50
CA GLU A 90 -13.68 -17.37 -26.85
C GLU A 90 -12.85 -16.10 -26.69
N PHE A 91 -11.65 -16.19 -26.09
CA PHE A 91 -10.78 -15.04 -25.89
C PHE A 91 -10.29 -14.39 -27.19
N ALA A 92 -10.13 -15.17 -28.27
CA ALA A 92 -9.77 -14.65 -29.58
C ALA A 92 -10.88 -13.78 -30.18
N THR A 93 -12.14 -14.02 -29.81
CA THR A 93 -13.26 -13.14 -30.22
C THR A 93 -13.35 -11.86 -29.39
N GLU A 94 -12.85 -11.87 -28.15
CA GLU A 94 -12.90 -10.73 -27.24
C GLU A 94 -11.81 -9.68 -27.54
N ASP A 95 -10.60 -10.11 -27.90
CA ASP A 95 -9.47 -9.23 -28.11
C ASP A 95 -8.71 -9.56 -29.40
N ALA A 96 -9.00 -8.79 -30.45
CA ALA A 96 -8.41 -8.97 -31.77
C ALA A 96 -6.91 -8.60 -31.84
N GLN A 97 -6.32 -8.01 -30.79
CA GLN A 97 -4.90 -7.68 -30.75
C GLN A 97 -4.03 -8.87 -30.33
N LEU A 98 -4.64 -9.90 -29.73
CA LEU A 98 -3.95 -11.10 -29.28
C LEU A 98 -3.90 -12.16 -30.38
N GLY A 99 -2.76 -12.82 -30.52
CA GLY A 99 -2.65 -13.97 -31.42
C GLY A 99 -3.18 -15.24 -30.78
N HIS A 100 -3.35 -16.29 -31.59
CA HIS A 100 -3.86 -17.57 -31.12
C HIS A 100 -3.05 -18.14 -29.94
N GLN A 101 -1.72 -18.01 -29.97
CA GLN A 101 -0.86 -18.44 -28.86
C GLN A 101 -1.20 -17.71 -27.54
N ASP A 102 -1.42 -16.40 -27.60
CA ASP A 102 -1.74 -15.57 -26.43
C ASP A 102 -3.09 -16.00 -25.83
N CYS A 103 -4.08 -16.25 -26.70
CA CYS A 103 -5.39 -16.75 -26.30
C CYS A 103 -5.32 -18.15 -25.67
N VAL A 104 -4.47 -19.04 -26.19
CA VAL A 104 -4.21 -20.37 -25.60
C VAL A 104 -3.62 -20.24 -24.19
N ILE A 105 -2.70 -19.29 -23.96
CA ILE A 105 -2.15 -19.04 -22.62
C ILE A 105 -3.21 -18.47 -21.68
N LYS A 106 -4.08 -17.55 -22.14
CA LYS A 106 -5.24 -17.10 -21.35
C LYS A 106 -6.20 -18.25 -21.02
N GLY A 107 -6.45 -19.14 -21.98
CA GLY A 107 -7.22 -20.37 -21.78
C GLY A 107 -6.58 -21.27 -20.73
N LEU A 108 -5.26 -21.45 -20.79
CA LEU A 108 -4.51 -22.22 -19.81
C LEU A 108 -4.56 -21.58 -18.42
N LEU A 109 -4.42 -20.25 -18.29
CA LEU A 109 -4.54 -19.54 -17.00
C LEU A 109 -5.90 -19.81 -16.35
N LYS A 110 -6.98 -19.70 -17.13
CA LYS A 110 -8.35 -19.99 -16.67
C LYS A 110 -8.46 -21.44 -16.22
N TYR A 111 -8.09 -22.39 -17.08
CA TYR A 111 -8.08 -23.82 -16.78
C TYR A 111 -7.31 -24.17 -15.51
N PHE A 112 -6.10 -23.62 -15.41
CA PHE A 112 -5.19 -23.94 -14.34
C PHE A 112 -5.77 -23.55 -12.99
N LYS A 113 -6.37 -22.36 -12.91
CA LYS A 113 -6.94 -21.82 -11.68
C LYS A 113 -8.32 -22.40 -11.33
N THR A 114 -9.19 -22.62 -12.31
CA THR A 114 -10.58 -23.02 -12.03
C THR A 114 -10.77 -24.53 -11.95
N GLU A 115 -9.94 -25.32 -12.63
CA GLU A 115 -10.18 -26.77 -12.78
C GLU A 115 -8.97 -27.64 -12.47
N PHE A 116 -7.74 -27.19 -12.75
CA PHE A 116 -6.58 -28.07 -12.68
C PHE A 116 -5.90 -28.11 -11.32
N PHE A 117 -5.63 -26.95 -10.72
CA PHE A 117 -4.76 -26.82 -9.56
C PHE A 117 -5.46 -26.16 -8.37
N THR A 118 -5.21 -26.66 -7.16
CA THR A 118 -5.92 -26.25 -5.96
C THR A 118 -5.02 -25.48 -4.99
N TRP A 119 -5.49 -24.33 -4.51
CA TRP A 119 -4.76 -23.54 -3.53
C TRP A 119 -4.88 -24.16 -2.13
N VAL A 120 -3.75 -24.30 -1.42
CA VAL A 120 -3.73 -24.86 -0.05
C VAL A 120 -3.05 -23.89 0.91
N ASN A 121 -3.86 -23.26 1.77
CA ASN A 121 -3.35 -22.54 2.95
C ASN A 121 -2.96 -23.54 4.04
N GLU A 122 -3.92 -24.34 4.48
CA GLU A 122 -3.75 -25.45 5.43
C GLU A 122 -4.46 -26.67 4.84
N PRO A 123 -3.84 -27.86 4.83
CA PRO A 123 -4.49 -29.06 4.31
C PRO A 123 -5.68 -29.44 5.21
N LYS A 124 -6.77 -29.94 4.61
CA LYS A 124 -7.86 -30.57 5.38
C LYS A 124 -7.41 -31.94 5.88
N CYS A 125 -7.93 -32.35 7.03
CA CYS A 125 -7.64 -33.65 7.63
C CYS A 125 -8.10 -34.78 6.69
N SER A 126 -7.21 -35.68 6.30
CA SER A 126 -7.53 -36.83 5.42
C SER A 126 -8.50 -37.84 6.04
N LYS A 127 -8.62 -37.88 7.37
CA LYS A 127 -9.53 -38.81 8.07
C LYS A 127 -10.95 -38.28 8.25
N CYS A 128 -11.12 -37.02 8.63
CA CYS A 128 -12.44 -36.47 8.96
C CYS A 128 -12.89 -35.33 8.05
N GLY A 129 -12.03 -34.82 7.16
CA GLY A 129 -12.30 -33.64 6.34
C GLY A 129 -12.26 -32.31 7.11
N GLY A 130 -12.11 -32.36 8.43
CA GLY A 130 -12.07 -31.20 9.31
C GLY A 130 -10.82 -30.33 9.14
N GLU A 131 -10.82 -29.19 9.85
CA GLU A 131 -9.69 -28.26 9.85
C GLU A 131 -8.48 -28.82 10.57
N THR A 132 -7.30 -28.39 10.12
CA THR A 132 -6.03 -28.70 10.75
C THR A 132 -5.36 -27.44 11.27
N GLN A 133 -4.31 -27.60 12.06
CA GLN A 133 -3.50 -26.50 12.59
C GLN A 133 -2.02 -26.84 12.43
N MET A 134 -1.24 -25.90 11.89
CA MET A 134 0.20 -26.10 11.70
C MET A 134 0.91 -26.38 13.04
N GLN A 135 1.76 -27.41 13.05
CA GLN A 135 2.59 -27.79 14.20
C GLN A 135 4.06 -27.43 13.95
N GLY A 136 4.51 -27.44 12.70
CA GLY A 136 5.89 -27.13 12.34
C GLY A 136 6.27 -27.70 10.98
N ILE A 137 7.58 -27.74 10.74
CA ILE A 137 8.19 -28.32 9.54
C ILE A 137 9.07 -29.49 9.96
N GLU A 138 8.88 -30.63 9.32
CA GLU A 138 9.67 -31.84 9.52
C GLU A 138 10.49 -32.19 8.27
N ARG A 139 11.43 -33.12 8.44
CA ARG A 139 12.14 -33.73 7.32
C ARG A 139 11.15 -34.56 6.49
N PRO A 140 11.23 -34.47 5.14
CA PRO A 140 10.47 -35.34 4.27
C PRO A 140 10.78 -36.82 4.54
N SER A 141 9.73 -37.65 4.48
CA SER A 141 9.87 -39.10 4.46
C SER A 141 10.68 -39.54 3.23
N GLU A 142 11.11 -40.79 3.21
CA GLU A 142 11.85 -41.33 2.06
C GLU A 142 11.00 -41.28 0.77
N GLU A 143 9.72 -41.60 0.87
CA GLU A 143 8.78 -41.49 -0.25
C GLU A 143 8.58 -40.04 -0.69
N GLU A 144 8.32 -39.11 0.24
CA GLU A 144 8.15 -37.68 -0.07
C GLU A 144 9.40 -37.12 -0.75
N ARG A 145 10.59 -37.51 -0.28
CA ARG A 145 11.87 -37.06 -0.84
C ARG A 145 12.11 -37.65 -2.23
N SER A 146 11.73 -38.90 -2.47
CA SER A 146 11.82 -39.54 -3.80
C SER A 146 10.97 -38.81 -4.85
N LYS A 147 9.91 -38.12 -4.40
CA LYS A 147 9.00 -37.29 -5.21
C LYS A 147 9.40 -35.80 -5.23
N GLY A 148 10.59 -35.45 -4.75
CA GLY A 148 11.10 -34.07 -4.80
C GLY A 148 10.60 -33.16 -3.68
N ALA A 149 10.17 -33.67 -2.53
CA ALA A 149 9.89 -32.79 -1.39
C ALA A 149 11.18 -32.31 -0.74
N GLY A 150 11.40 -31.00 -0.70
CA GLY A 150 12.51 -30.38 0.03
C GLY A 150 12.23 -30.22 1.54
N ARG A 151 10.96 -30.05 1.90
CA ARG A 151 10.46 -29.92 3.27
C ARG A 151 9.02 -30.43 3.37
N THR A 152 8.61 -30.87 4.56
CA THR A 152 7.23 -31.30 4.81
C THR A 152 6.63 -30.52 5.97
N GLU A 153 5.54 -29.81 5.70
CA GLU A 153 4.78 -29.11 6.73
C GLU A 153 3.86 -30.10 7.44
N VAL A 154 3.77 -30.01 8.76
CA VAL A 154 3.03 -30.96 9.59
C VAL A 154 1.90 -30.24 10.30
N TYR A 155 0.71 -30.81 10.21
CA TYR A 155 -0.53 -30.23 10.70
C TYR A 155 -1.25 -31.22 11.61
N ARG A 156 -1.82 -30.73 12.71
CA ARG A 156 -2.64 -31.54 13.61
C ARG A 156 -4.11 -31.32 13.32
N CYS A 157 -4.89 -32.39 13.25
CA CYS A 157 -6.35 -32.29 13.11
C CYS A 157 -6.96 -31.66 14.38
N LYS A 158 -7.85 -30.67 14.21
CA LYS A 158 -8.52 -30.02 15.34
C LYS A 158 -9.58 -30.92 16.00
N GLU A 159 -10.16 -31.85 15.26
CA GLU A 159 -11.19 -32.78 15.76
C GLU A 159 -10.60 -34.08 16.31
N SER A 160 -9.46 -34.52 15.79
CA SER A 160 -8.77 -35.73 16.22
C SER A 160 -7.33 -35.39 16.59
N ALA A 161 -7.11 -35.11 17.87
CA ALA A 161 -5.80 -34.67 18.36
C ALA A 161 -4.66 -35.67 18.10
N SER A 162 -4.96 -36.95 17.83
CA SER A 162 -4.00 -38.00 17.49
C SER A 162 -3.67 -38.09 16.00
N HIS A 163 -4.45 -37.48 15.11
CA HIS A 163 -4.20 -37.51 13.67
C HIS A 163 -3.33 -36.34 13.22
N ILE A 164 -2.30 -36.67 12.45
CA ILE A 164 -1.35 -35.74 11.85
C ILE A 164 -1.50 -35.80 10.33
N GLU A 165 -1.70 -34.63 9.73
CA GLU A 165 -1.73 -34.42 8.30
C GLU A 165 -0.37 -33.87 7.84
N ARG A 166 0.20 -34.46 6.79
CA ARG A 166 1.48 -34.06 6.22
C ARG A 166 1.25 -33.34 4.90
N PHE A 167 1.94 -32.22 4.71
CA PHE A 167 1.89 -31.44 3.48
C PHE A 167 3.31 -31.24 2.93
N PRO A 168 3.79 -32.19 2.11
CA PRO A 168 5.09 -32.09 1.48
C PRO A 168 5.10 -30.95 0.46
N ARG A 169 6.18 -30.16 0.47
CA ARG A 169 6.41 -29.07 -0.48
C ARG A 169 7.28 -29.61 -1.62
N TYR A 170 6.62 -30.14 -2.65
CA TYR A 170 7.26 -30.73 -3.82
C TYR A 170 7.79 -29.65 -4.77
N ASP A 171 9.03 -29.81 -5.23
CA ASP A 171 9.67 -28.95 -6.23
C ASP A 171 9.85 -29.64 -7.60
N ASP A 172 9.45 -30.91 -7.72
CA ASP A 172 9.46 -31.67 -8.97
C ASP A 172 8.15 -31.45 -9.75
N PRO A 173 8.20 -30.84 -10.95
CA PRO A 173 6.99 -30.54 -11.72
C PRO A 173 6.20 -31.79 -12.16
N GLY A 174 6.88 -32.91 -12.39
CA GLY A 174 6.23 -34.17 -12.76
C GLY A 174 5.34 -34.71 -11.64
N THR A 175 5.77 -34.51 -10.39
CA THR A 175 4.98 -34.77 -9.18
C THR A 175 3.84 -33.76 -9.05
N LEU A 176 4.09 -32.47 -9.36
CA LEU A 176 3.06 -31.43 -9.26
C LEU A 176 1.88 -31.63 -10.21
N LEU A 177 2.10 -32.21 -11.40
CA LEU A 177 1.03 -32.60 -12.34
C LEU A 177 0.02 -33.59 -11.75
N GLU A 178 0.48 -34.45 -10.83
CA GLU A 178 -0.36 -35.42 -10.12
C GLU A 178 -0.90 -34.83 -8.81
N TRP A 179 -0.05 -34.12 -8.07
CA TRP A 179 -0.37 -33.56 -6.76
C TRP A 179 -1.43 -32.47 -6.82
N ARG A 180 -1.39 -31.63 -7.87
CA ARG A 180 -2.39 -30.61 -8.24
C ARG A 180 -2.82 -29.67 -7.12
N LYS A 181 -1.95 -29.44 -6.14
CA LYS A 181 -2.24 -28.54 -5.02
C LYS A 181 -0.98 -27.93 -4.44
N GLY A 182 -1.08 -26.71 -3.91
CA GLY A 182 0.10 -25.99 -3.45
C GLY A 182 -0.14 -24.51 -3.19
N ARG A 183 0.97 -23.76 -3.14
CA ARG A 183 1.01 -22.29 -3.05
C ARG A 183 1.75 -21.72 -4.26
N CYS A 184 2.07 -20.43 -4.27
CA CYS A 184 2.63 -19.75 -5.45
C CYS A 184 3.83 -20.47 -6.09
N GLY A 185 4.72 -21.05 -5.29
CA GLY A 185 5.83 -21.89 -5.77
C GLY A 185 5.36 -23.04 -6.66
N GLU A 186 4.57 -23.96 -6.09
CA GLU A 186 4.06 -25.13 -6.82
C GLU A 186 3.17 -24.74 -8.01
N TRP A 187 2.40 -23.66 -7.87
CA TRP A 187 1.56 -23.13 -8.94
C TRP A 187 2.40 -22.65 -10.12
N ALA A 188 3.38 -21.78 -9.88
CA ALA A 188 4.23 -21.22 -10.93
C ALA A 188 5.12 -22.29 -11.58
N ASP A 189 5.66 -23.22 -10.81
CA ASP A 189 6.53 -24.30 -11.33
C ASP A 189 5.75 -25.20 -12.30
N CYS A 190 4.57 -25.68 -11.88
CA CYS A 190 3.73 -26.53 -12.70
C CYS A 190 3.15 -25.77 -13.90
N PHE A 191 2.70 -24.53 -13.72
CA PHE A 191 2.17 -23.71 -14.81
C PHE A 191 3.24 -23.40 -15.87
N THR A 192 4.49 -23.12 -15.45
CA THR A 192 5.61 -22.89 -16.38
C THR A 192 5.89 -24.14 -17.23
N LEU A 193 5.86 -25.33 -16.62
CA LEU A 193 5.96 -26.59 -17.37
C LEU A 193 4.84 -26.72 -18.40
N CYS A 194 3.59 -26.44 -18.02
CA CYS A 194 2.44 -26.51 -18.93
C CYS A 194 2.58 -25.53 -20.12
N CYS A 195 3.08 -24.31 -19.89
CA CYS A 195 3.35 -23.35 -20.96
C CYS A 195 4.39 -23.88 -21.96
N LEU A 196 5.49 -24.46 -21.46
CA LEU A 196 6.52 -25.08 -22.28
C LEU A 196 5.99 -26.29 -23.06
N ALA A 197 5.13 -27.10 -22.42
CA ALA A 197 4.53 -28.28 -23.03
C ALA A 197 3.63 -27.92 -24.23
N LEU A 198 2.87 -26.83 -24.12
CA LEU A 198 2.07 -26.26 -25.21
C LEU A 198 2.91 -25.61 -26.33
N GLY A 199 4.24 -25.53 -26.15
CA GLY A 199 5.16 -25.01 -27.16
C GLY A 199 5.53 -23.54 -27.03
N SER A 200 5.12 -22.87 -25.95
CA SER A 200 5.47 -21.48 -25.71
C SER A 200 6.87 -21.35 -25.09
N ARG A 201 7.59 -20.28 -25.45
CA ARG A 201 8.79 -19.86 -24.72
C ARG A 201 8.36 -19.27 -23.38
N ALA A 202 8.88 -19.79 -22.28
CA ALA A 202 8.49 -19.37 -20.94
C ALA A 202 9.70 -19.13 -20.03
N ARG A 203 9.59 -18.11 -19.18
CA ARG A 203 10.53 -17.79 -18.10
C ARG A 203 9.86 -17.99 -16.75
N TRP A 204 10.61 -18.56 -15.82
CA TRP A 204 10.25 -18.60 -14.41
C TRP A 204 10.80 -17.34 -13.72
N ILE A 205 9.92 -16.60 -13.07
CA ILE A 205 10.25 -15.30 -12.47
C ILE A 205 10.33 -15.45 -10.96
N TRP A 206 11.46 -15.03 -10.42
CA TRP A 206 11.73 -15.00 -8.99
C TRP A 206 11.69 -13.57 -8.47
N ASN A 207 10.84 -13.33 -7.46
CA ASN A 207 10.91 -12.12 -6.66
C ASN A 207 11.52 -12.41 -5.27
N ALA A 208 12.47 -11.57 -4.87
CA ALA A 208 13.20 -11.69 -3.61
C ALA A 208 12.31 -11.67 -2.36
N GLU A 209 11.14 -11.05 -2.45
CA GLU A 209 10.13 -10.94 -1.39
C GLU A 209 9.10 -12.07 -1.45
N ASP A 210 9.55 -13.31 -1.68
CA ASP A 210 8.76 -14.56 -1.57
C ASP A 210 7.48 -14.53 -2.43
N HIS A 211 7.65 -14.30 -3.73
CA HIS A 211 6.63 -14.59 -4.74
C HIS A 211 7.31 -15.02 -6.04
N VAL A 212 6.62 -15.85 -6.82
CA VAL A 212 7.12 -16.37 -8.10
C VAL A 212 5.95 -16.43 -9.09
N TRP A 213 6.26 -16.26 -10.37
CA TRP A 213 5.28 -16.29 -11.47
C TRP A 213 5.98 -16.65 -12.79
N THR A 214 5.26 -16.54 -13.92
CA THR A 214 5.77 -16.92 -15.24
C THR A 214 5.73 -15.72 -16.20
N GLU A 215 6.70 -15.62 -17.11
CA GLU A 215 6.54 -14.80 -18.33
C GLU A 215 6.48 -15.73 -19.54
N VAL A 216 5.67 -15.37 -20.53
CA VAL A 216 5.59 -16.08 -21.82
C VAL A 216 5.93 -15.11 -22.93
N TYR A 217 6.76 -15.53 -23.89
CA TYR A 217 7.05 -14.70 -25.07
C TYR A 217 5.87 -14.73 -26.04
N SER A 218 5.27 -13.57 -26.30
CA SER A 218 4.20 -13.43 -27.28
C SER A 218 4.79 -13.24 -28.67
N GLU A 219 4.54 -14.19 -29.57
CA GLU A 219 4.97 -14.06 -30.96
C GLU A 219 4.21 -12.97 -31.72
N THR A 220 3.04 -12.54 -31.23
CA THR A 220 2.22 -11.48 -31.80
C THR A 220 2.71 -10.11 -31.36
N LEU A 221 2.88 -9.94 -30.04
CA LEU A 221 3.29 -8.67 -29.44
C LEU A 221 4.81 -8.44 -29.50
N LYS A 222 5.58 -9.48 -29.88
CA LYS A 222 7.05 -9.47 -29.97
C LYS A 222 7.76 -9.03 -28.68
N ARG A 223 7.18 -9.41 -27.54
CA ARG A 223 7.74 -9.15 -26.20
C ARG A 223 7.35 -10.22 -25.19
N TRP A 224 8.03 -10.22 -24.05
CA TRP A 224 7.64 -11.02 -22.88
C TRP A 224 6.38 -10.46 -22.24
N VAL A 225 5.46 -11.37 -21.92
CA VAL A 225 4.16 -11.07 -21.32
C VAL A 225 4.09 -11.71 -19.94
N HIS A 226 3.73 -10.90 -18.94
CA HIS A 226 3.52 -11.36 -17.58
C HIS A 226 2.32 -12.33 -17.49
N CYS A 227 2.51 -13.45 -16.79
CA CYS A 227 1.48 -14.45 -16.53
C CYS A 227 1.54 -14.91 -15.06
N ASP A 228 0.49 -14.62 -14.28
CA ASP A 228 0.37 -15.13 -12.90
C ASP A 228 -0.80 -16.13 -12.81
N SER A 229 -0.44 -17.41 -12.70
CA SER A 229 -1.41 -18.52 -12.59
C SER A 229 -2.20 -18.50 -11.29
N CYS A 230 -1.66 -17.95 -10.21
CA CYS A 230 -2.36 -17.84 -8.93
C CYS A 230 -3.49 -16.81 -9.01
N GLU A 231 -3.34 -15.82 -9.88
CA GLU A 231 -4.24 -14.66 -10.00
C GLU A 231 -5.06 -14.70 -11.29
N GLN A 232 -4.81 -15.66 -12.19
CA GLN A 232 -5.37 -15.70 -13.56
C GLN A 232 -5.09 -14.39 -14.32
N ALA A 233 -3.90 -13.82 -14.11
CA ALA A 233 -3.53 -12.54 -14.69
C ALA A 233 -2.69 -12.74 -15.95
N PHE A 234 -3.07 -12.06 -17.04
CA PHE A 234 -2.34 -12.01 -18.30
C PHE A 234 -2.00 -10.55 -18.60
N ASP A 235 -0.72 -10.28 -18.87
CA ASP A 235 -0.17 -8.96 -19.22
C ASP A 235 -0.43 -7.82 -18.22
N GLN A 236 -0.51 -8.16 -16.94
CA GLN A 236 -0.71 -7.21 -15.83
C GLN A 236 0.52 -7.09 -14.91
N PRO A 237 1.69 -6.61 -15.38
CA PRO A 237 2.90 -6.58 -14.56
C PRO A 237 2.83 -5.61 -13.36
N GLN A 238 1.90 -4.64 -13.38
CA GLN A 238 1.68 -3.73 -12.25
C GLN A 238 0.80 -4.33 -11.13
N LEU A 239 0.33 -5.57 -11.31
CA LEU A 239 -0.51 -6.29 -10.33
C LEU A 239 0.09 -6.30 -8.93
N TYR A 240 1.41 -6.44 -8.81
CA TYR A 240 2.08 -6.56 -7.52
C TYR A 240 2.35 -5.21 -6.88
N ALA A 241 3.10 -4.33 -7.56
CA ALA A 241 3.57 -3.08 -6.99
C ALA A 241 2.45 -2.05 -6.83
N VAL A 242 1.55 -1.95 -7.82
CA VAL A 242 0.38 -1.07 -7.77
C VAL A 242 -0.79 -1.84 -7.17
N GLY A 243 -1.15 -2.97 -7.77
CA GLY A 243 -2.34 -3.72 -7.38
C GLY A 243 -2.32 -4.13 -5.91
N TRP A 244 -1.27 -4.84 -5.47
CA TRP A 244 -1.14 -5.30 -4.09
C TRP A 244 -0.53 -4.27 -3.13
N GLY A 245 0.13 -3.23 -3.66
CA GLY A 245 0.99 -2.35 -2.86
C GLY A 245 2.29 -3.04 -2.40
N LYS A 246 2.70 -4.13 -3.06
CA LYS A 246 3.87 -4.92 -2.67
C LYS A 246 5.15 -4.16 -3.00
N LYS A 247 6.01 -3.96 -2.00
CA LYS A 247 7.36 -3.46 -2.21
C LYS A 247 8.30 -4.59 -2.61
N MET A 248 9.08 -4.39 -3.67
CA MET A 248 9.96 -5.42 -4.24
C MET A 248 11.37 -4.88 -4.52
N SER A 249 12.41 -5.69 -4.31
CA SER A 249 13.81 -5.29 -4.58
C SER A 249 14.37 -5.88 -5.86
N TYR A 250 14.18 -7.19 -6.08
CA TYR A 250 14.66 -7.90 -7.26
C TYR A 250 13.52 -8.74 -7.84
N CYS A 251 13.29 -8.63 -9.15
CA CYS A 251 12.52 -9.58 -9.95
C CYS A 251 13.42 -10.08 -11.08
N LEU A 252 13.81 -11.36 -11.01
CA LEU A 252 14.76 -11.97 -11.94
C LEU A 252 14.07 -13.07 -12.74
N ALA A 253 14.23 -13.02 -14.06
CA ALA A 253 13.67 -13.99 -14.98
C ALA A 253 14.71 -15.06 -15.33
N PHE A 254 14.30 -16.33 -15.41
CA PHE A 254 15.15 -17.45 -15.79
C PHE A 254 14.46 -18.38 -16.79
N SER A 255 15.17 -18.85 -17.81
CA SER A 255 14.69 -19.84 -18.79
C SER A 255 15.84 -20.74 -19.29
N SER A 256 15.53 -21.63 -20.23
CA SER A 256 16.55 -22.36 -21.00
C SER A 256 17.42 -21.44 -21.85
N GLU A 257 16.96 -20.22 -22.16
CA GLU A 257 17.65 -19.26 -23.02
C GLU A 257 18.53 -18.27 -22.23
N GLY A 258 18.44 -18.27 -20.90
CA GLY A 258 19.25 -17.39 -20.05
C GLY A 258 18.49 -16.80 -18.87
N ALA A 259 18.99 -15.65 -18.39
CA ALA A 259 18.42 -14.85 -17.32
C ALA A 259 18.38 -13.36 -17.69
N GLN A 260 17.48 -12.61 -17.04
CA GLN A 260 17.34 -11.16 -17.20
C GLN A 260 16.85 -10.51 -15.90
N ASP A 261 17.34 -9.31 -15.58
CA ASP A 261 16.76 -8.48 -14.53
C ASP A 261 15.54 -7.74 -15.08
N VAL A 262 14.36 -8.22 -14.69
CA VAL A 262 13.06 -7.69 -15.14
C VAL A 262 12.41 -6.81 -14.07
N THR A 263 13.15 -6.40 -13.03
CA THR A 263 12.62 -5.61 -11.91
C THR A 263 11.85 -4.37 -12.40
N ARG A 264 12.37 -3.67 -13.41
CA ARG A 264 11.76 -2.44 -13.97
C ARG A 264 10.40 -2.66 -14.65
N ARG A 265 10.08 -3.88 -15.07
CA ARG A 265 8.75 -4.21 -15.60
C ARG A 265 7.68 -4.18 -14.49
N TYR A 266 8.06 -4.62 -13.30
CA TYR A 266 7.17 -4.84 -12.15
C TYR A 266 7.21 -3.71 -11.12
N VAL A 267 8.34 -3.00 -11.00
CA VAL A 267 8.57 -1.89 -10.08
C VAL A 267 8.89 -0.66 -10.90
N ARG A 268 7.94 0.28 -10.99
CA ARG A 268 8.09 1.50 -11.79
C ARG A 268 8.32 2.75 -10.96
N LYS A 269 8.06 2.72 -9.65
CA LYS A 269 8.27 3.86 -8.75
C LYS A 269 9.23 3.53 -7.62
N SER A 270 10.00 4.52 -7.18
CA SER A 270 10.94 4.37 -6.05
C SER A 270 10.23 4.00 -4.74
N GLU A 271 9.02 4.50 -4.51
CA GLU A 271 8.20 4.18 -3.33
C GLU A 271 7.77 2.70 -3.24
N GLN A 272 7.72 2.03 -4.39
CA GLN A 272 7.39 0.61 -4.57
C GLN A 272 8.64 -0.28 -4.49
N SER A 273 9.84 0.29 -4.44
CA SER A 273 11.09 -0.47 -4.40
C SER A 273 11.59 -0.62 -2.97
N PHE A 274 12.08 -1.81 -2.62
CA PHE A 274 12.99 -1.95 -1.49
C PHE A 274 14.44 -1.61 -1.92
N PRO A 275 15.30 -1.17 -0.98
CA PRO A 275 16.73 -1.03 -1.27
C PRO A 275 17.34 -2.37 -1.70
N ARG A 276 18.10 -2.35 -2.80
CA ARG A 276 18.80 -3.52 -3.36
C ARG A 276 20.12 -3.74 -2.62
N THR A 277 20.05 -4.45 -1.48
CA THR A 277 21.17 -4.64 -0.54
C THR A 277 21.76 -6.05 -0.51
N ARG A 278 21.26 -6.99 -1.34
CA ARG A 278 21.68 -8.40 -1.29
C ARG A 278 23.07 -8.67 -1.87
N GLY A 279 23.60 -7.73 -2.65
CA GLY A 279 24.91 -7.81 -3.29
C GLY A 279 25.09 -6.63 -4.23
N SER A 280 26.25 -6.57 -4.90
CA SER A 280 26.51 -5.47 -5.84
C SER A 280 25.75 -5.64 -7.15
N GLU A 281 25.36 -4.53 -7.78
CA GLU A 281 24.76 -4.54 -9.13
C GLU A 281 25.73 -5.11 -10.19
N GLU A 282 27.03 -4.98 -9.97
CA GLU A 282 28.05 -5.59 -10.82
C GLU A 282 28.01 -7.12 -10.72
N SER A 283 27.89 -7.66 -9.51
CA SER A 283 27.76 -9.10 -9.26
C SER A 283 26.51 -9.68 -9.94
N LEU A 284 25.39 -8.96 -9.90
CA LEU A 284 24.16 -9.37 -10.59
C LEU A 284 24.35 -9.37 -12.12
N ARG A 285 24.86 -8.28 -12.70
CA ARG A 285 25.11 -8.19 -14.15
C ARG A 285 26.07 -9.27 -14.62
N ARG A 286 27.11 -9.59 -13.82
CA ARG A 286 28.04 -10.68 -14.12
C ARG A 286 27.33 -12.04 -14.07
N ALA A 287 26.54 -12.32 -13.04
CA ALA A 287 25.79 -13.57 -12.94
C ALA A 287 24.88 -13.79 -14.16
N ILE A 288 24.13 -12.76 -14.56
CA ILE A 288 23.26 -12.80 -15.75
C ILE A 288 24.06 -13.10 -17.01
N ARG A 289 25.18 -12.42 -17.22
CA ARG A 289 26.07 -12.64 -18.37
C ARG A 289 26.58 -14.08 -18.43
N ASP A 290 27.12 -14.58 -17.32
CA ASP A 290 27.68 -15.93 -17.23
C ASP A 290 26.59 -17.01 -17.45
N ILE A 291 25.35 -16.74 -17.00
CA ILE A 291 24.19 -17.61 -17.28
C ILE A 291 23.83 -17.58 -18.77
N ASN A 292 23.76 -16.40 -19.38
CA ASN A 292 23.40 -16.25 -20.81
C ASN A 292 24.44 -16.92 -21.72
N ASP A 293 25.73 -16.74 -21.42
CA ASP A 293 26.83 -17.37 -22.16
C ASP A 293 26.77 -18.91 -22.08
N ARG A 294 26.36 -19.44 -20.92
CA ARG A 294 26.19 -20.88 -20.70
C ARG A 294 24.95 -21.44 -21.39
N CYS A 295 23.84 -20.73 -21.36
CA CYS A 295 22.55 -21.22 -21.85
C CYS A 295 22.38 -21.11 -23.38
N ARG A 296 23.06 -20.17 -24.04
CA ARG A 296 22.80 -19.84 -25.45
C ARG A 296 23.75 -20.53 -26.43
N ALA A 297 23.17 -21.36 -27.30
CA ALA A 297 23.88 -21.96 -28.42
C ALA A 297 24.36 -20.87 -29.41
N PRO A 298 25.52 -21.04 -30.08
CA PRO A 298 26.07 -20.02 -30.98
C PRO A 298 25.11 -19.55 -32.09
N ALA A 299 24.26 -20.46 -32.59
CA ALA A 299 23.30 -20.16 -33.66
C ALA A 299 22.19 -19.17 -33.22
N ASP A 300 21.78 -19.21 -31.95
CA ASP A 300 20.67 -18.40 -31.43
C ASP A 300 21.12 -17.05 -30.87
N ARG A 301 22.43 -16.87 -30.64
CA ARG A 301 22.98 -15.69 -29.95
C ARG A 301 22.59 -14.36 -30.62
N ALA A 302 22.63 -14.30 -31.94
CA ALA A 302 22.32 -13.06 -32.66
C ALA A 302 20.85 -12.67 -32.49
N LYS A 303 19.93 -13.63 -32.69
CA LYS A 303 18.49 -13.41 -32.51
C LYS A 303 18.15 -13.04 -31.07
N LEU A 304 18.66 -13.79 -30.10
CA LEU A 304 18.39 -13.54 -28.68
C LEU A 304 18.98 -12.22 -28.20
N ALA A 305 20.13 -11.79 -28.73
CA ALA A 305 20.69 -10.47 -28.44
C ALA A 305 19.79 -9.33 -28.95
N GLU A 306 19.20 -9.47 -30.15
CA GLU A 306 18.26 -8.49 -30.67
C GLU A 306 16.98 -8.39 -29.80
N GLU A 307 16.47 -9.53 -29.34
CA GLU A 307 15.34 -9.58 -28.41
C GLU A 307 15.69 -9.00 -27.03
N ASP A 308 16.88 -9.28 -26.49
CA ASP A 308 17.36 -8.68 -25.23
C ASP A 308 17.50 -7.17 -25.34
N GLU A 309 18.02 -6.66 -26.47
CA GLU A 309 18.12 -5.22 -26.71
C GLU A 309 16.73 -4.56 -26.82
N ALA A 310 15.76 -5.26 -27.42
CA ALA A 310 14.38 -4.79 -27.47
C ALA A 310 13.75 -4.76 -26.07
N GLU A 311 13.99 -5.78 -25.26
CA GLU A 311 13.56 -5.84 -23.87
C GLU A 311 14.24 -4.74 -23.02
N GLU A 312 15.54 -4.49 -23.19
CA GLU A 312 16.21 -3.41 -22.46
C GLU A 312 15.64 -2.03 -22.85
N ARG A 313 15.33 -1.80 -24.13
CA ARG A 313 14.65 -0.57 -24.57
C ARG A 313 13.28 -0.41 -23.91
N GLU A 314 12.50 -1.49 -23.82
CA GLU A 314 11.22 -1.51 -23.10
C GLU A 314 11.42 -1.15 -21.62
N LEU A 315 12.35 -1.84 -20.94
CA LEU A 315 12.61 -1.66 -19.51
C LEU A 315 13.15 -0.25 -19.18
N SER A 316 14.01 0.31 -20.03
CA SER A 316 14.50 1.69 -19.90
C SER A 316 13.41 2.73 -20.14
N ALA A 317 12.44 2.48 -21.03
CA ALA A 317 11.32 3.40 -21.24
C ALA A 317 10.48 3.60 -19.96
N TYR A 318 10.38 2.57 -19.12
CA TYR A 318 9.69 2.69 -17.83
C TYR A 318 10.43 3.57 -16.82
N GLU A 319 11.75 3.76 -16.94
CA GLU A 319 12.49 4.74 -16.14
C GLU A 319 12.13 6.19 -16.55
N ALA A 320 11.79 6.42 -17.83
CA ALA A 320 11.37 7.74 -18.31
C ALA A 320 9.91 8.09 -17.94
N GLU A 321 9.04 7.08 -17.74
CA GLU A 321 7.65 7.25 -17.29
C GLU A 321 7.50 7.62 -15.79
N LEU A 322 8.60 7.70 -15.02
CA LEU A 322 8.61 8.13 -13.61
C LEU A 322 7.95 9.50 -13.37
N THR A 323 7.73 10.30 -14.41
CA THR A 323 7.13 11.65 -14.35
C THR A 323 5.64 11.73 -14.68
N GLN A 324 4.97 10.64 -15.07
CA GLN A 324 3.53 10.68 -15.42
C GLN A 324 2.73 9.67 -14.58
N THR A 325 1.82 10.18 -13.75
CA THR A 325 0.88 9.38 -12.98
C THR A 325 -0.29 8.94 -13.85
N VAL A 326 -0.21 7.75 -14.44
CA VAL A 326 -1.40 7.05 -14.95
C VAL A 326 -1.99 6.22 -13.80
N PRO A 327 -3.30 6.34 -13.49
CA PRO A 327 -3.92 5.52 -12.47
C PRO A 327 -3.97 4.06 -12.92
N GLY A 328 -3.23 3.18 -12.24
CA GLY A 328 -3.37 1.73 -12.39
C GLY A 328 -4.54 1.23 -11.56
N GLU A 329 -5.23 0.19 -12.04
CA GLU A 329 -6.35 -0.43 -11.32
C GLU A 329 -5.85 -1.19 -10.10
N GLU A 330 -6.20 -0.74 -8.90
CA GLU A 330 -5.82 -1.40 -7.65
C GLU A 330 -6.65 -2.67 -7.43
N ARG A 331 -6.00 -3.84 -7.46
CA ARG A 331 -6.62 -5.15 -7.25
C ARG A 331 -5.96 -5.89 -6.08
N PRO A 332 -6.71 -6.31 -5.05
CA PRO A 332 -6.17 -7.04 -3.90
C PRO A 332 -5.62 -8.41 -4.31
N ARG A 333 -4.60 -8.92 -3.59
CA ARG A 333 -4.10 -10.28 -3.78
C ARG A 333 -5.19 -11.31 -3.50
N GLU A 334 -5.48 -12.19 -4.47
CA GLU A 334 -6.50 -13.22 -4.31
C GLU A 334 -5.95 -14.42 -3.53
N SER A 335 -4.72 -14.86 -3.85
CA SER A 335 -4.08 -16.02 -3.24
C SER A 335 -3.49 -15.79 -1.83
N GLY A 336 -3.44 -16.83 -0.99
CA GLY A 336 -2.89 -16.76 0.38
C GLY A 336 -3.92 -16.52 1.48
N SER A 337 -3.56 -16.82 2.72
CA SER A 337 -4.44 -16.61 3.88
C SER A 337 -4.56 -15.12 4.18
N THR A 338 -5.70 -14.69 4.73
CA THR A 338 -5.94 -13.27 5.06
C THR A 338 -4.86 -12.73 6.01
N ALA A 339 -4.52 -13.48 7.06
CA ALA A 339 -3.48 -13.09 8.01
C ALA A 339 -2.08 -12.96 7.36
N TRP A 340 -1.76 -13.83 6.40
CA TRP A 340 -0.50 -13.77 5.67
C TRP A 340 -0.45 -12.59 4.70
N LYS A 341 -1.54 -12.31 3.98
CA LYS A 341 -1.66 -11.14 3.09
C LYS A 341 -1.58 -9.82 3.87
N GLU A 342 -2.25 -9.75 5.03
CA GLU A 342 -2.25 -8.58 5.91
C GLU A 342 -0.87 -8.32 6.51
N ALA A 343 -0.16 -9.36 6.97
CA ALA A 343 1.20 -9.24 7.51
C ALA A 343 2.21 -8.69 6.49
N ARG A 344 1.94 -8.83 5.19
CA ARG A 344 2.79 -8.38 4.09
C ARG A 344 2.32 -7.09 3.42
N GLY A 345 1.17 -6.55 3.84
CA GLY A 345 0.58 -5.35 3.25
C GLY A 345 0.08 -5.56 1.82
N GLU A 346 -0.19 -6.81 1.39
CA GLU A 346 -0.52 -7.19 0.01
C GLU A 346 -2.05 -7.27 -0.23
N MET A 347 -2.86 -6.60 0.59
CA MET A 347 -4.32 -6.61 0.48
C MET A 347 -4.85 -5.73 -0.66
N GLY A 348 -3.97 -5.20 -1.52
CA GLY A 348 -4.22 -4.03 -2.35
C GLY A 348 -4.48 -2.80 -1.49
N GLN A 349 -4.26 -1.60 -2.02
CA GLN A 349 -4.59 -0.37 -1.28
C GLN A 349 -6.11 -0.13 -1.18
N ARG A 350 -6.88 -1.15 -0.78
CA ARG A 350 -8.18 -0.94 -0.13
C ARG A 350 -8.00 -1.06 1.37
N PHE A 351 -7.38 -0.03 1.96
CA PHE A 351 -8.10 0.54 3.08
C PHE A 351 -9.34 1.16 2.46
N GLU A 352 -10.45 0.41 2.37
CA GLU A 352 -11.74 1.08 2.36
C GLU A 352 -11.80 1.80 3.71
N PHE A 353 -11.33 3.05 3.74
CA PHE A 353 -11.53 3.98 4.82
C PHE A 353 -13.04 4.29 4.82
N TYR A 354 -13.85 3.34 5.27
CA TYR A 354 -15.24 3.58 5.68
C TYR A 354 -15.33 4.43 6.95
N LEU A 355 -14.31 5.27 7.17
CA LEU A 355 -14.27 6.30 8.16
C LEU A 355 -15.34 7.32 7.80
N ILE A 356 -16.31 7.45 8.68
CA ILE A 356 -17.22 8.58 8.68
C ILE A 356 -16.67 9.57 9.71
N ALA A 357 -16.31 10.76 9.23
CA ALA A 357 -15.69 11.79 10.06
C ALA A 357 -16.58 13.04 10.18
N VAL A 358 -16.45 13.74 11.30
CA VAL A 358 -17.04 15.06 11.52
C VAL A 358 -15.91 16.01 11.87
N ILE A 359 -15.79 17.14 11.17
CA ILE A 359 -14.80 18.19 11.46
C ILE A 359 -15.54 19.50 11.73
N THR A 360 -15.25 20.16 12.86
CA THR A 360 -15.86 21.46 13.19
C THR A 360 -15.02 22.67 12.77
N ALA A 361 -15.71 23.75 12.43
CA ALA A 361 -15.22 25.04 11.92
C ALA A 361 -14.34 24.98 10.68
N MET A 362 -14.98 24.99 9.51
CA MET A 362 -14.34 25.45 8.26
C MET A 362 -14.24 26.97 8.26
N ARG A 363 -13.03 27.49 8.02
CA ARG A 363 -12.83 28.93 7.80
C ARG A 363 -12.20 29.16 6.43
N HIS A 364 -12.69 30.19 5.74
CA HIS A 364 -12.12 30.66 4.49
C HIS A 364 -10.94 31.59 4.78
N TRP A 365 -9.83 31.43 4.07
CA TRP A 365 -8.71 32.38 4.03
C TRP A 365 -8.70 33.06 2.67
N ASN A 366 -8.92 34.37 2.63
CA ASN A 366 -8.88 35.16 1.39
C ASN A 366 -7.73 36.17 1.48
N VAL A 367 -6.74 36.08 0.59
CA VAL A 367 -5.59 37.00 0.53
C VAL A 367 -5.86 38.27 -0.30
N ASN A 368 -7.07 38.46 -0.82
CA ASN A 368 -7.38 39.57 -1.71
C ASN A 368 -7.51 40.92 -0.98
N GLY A 369 -6.35 41.52 -0.70
CA GLY A 369 -6.17 42.89 -0.21
C GLY A 369 -4.98 43.64 -0.83
N PHE A 370 -4.31 43.10 -1.86
CA PHE A 370 -3.26 43.83 -2.60
C PHE A 370 -3.46 43.73 -4.12
N HIS A 371 -3.13 44.83 -4.79
CA HIS A 371 -3.64 45.25 -6.10
C HIS A 371 -3.48 44.29 -7.29
N SER A 372 -4.48 44.39 -8.16
CA SER A 372 -4.60 43.91 -9.53
C SER A 372 -3.34 44.04 -10.39
N HIS A 373 -2.82 42.94 -10.91
CA HIS A 373 -2.34 42.81 -12.29
C HIS A 373 -2.44 41.34 -12.74
N MET A 374 -2.84 41.13 -13.99
CA MET A 374 -3.05 39.83 -14.65
C MET A 374 -1.86 38.87 -14.45
N LEU A 375 -2.14 37.65 -13.98
CA LEU A 375 -1.14 36.59 -13.84
C LEU A 375 -1.68 35.22 -14.30
N GLU A 376 -0.74 34.39 -14.76
CA GLU A 376 -0.85 33.15 -15.55
C GLU A 376 -1.40 31.91 -14.79
N PRO A 377 -1.82 30.84 -15.48
CA PRO A 377 -2.49 29.64 -14.91
C PRO A 377 -1.69 28.77 -13.93
N GLU A 378 -0.44 29.09 -13.58
CA GLU A 378 0.34 28.34 -12.58
C GLU A 378 0.19 28.90 -11.15
N GLN A 379 -0.59 29.97 -10.96
CA GLN A 379 -0.81 30.62 -9.66
C GLN A 379 -2.06 30.18 -8.90
N TRP A 380 -2.68 29.06 -9.28
CA TRP A 380 -3.81 28.48 -8.53
C TRP A 380 -3.45 27.93 -7.14
N LEU A 381 -2.19 28.01 -6.71
CA LEU A 381 -1.71 27.52 -5.40
C LEU A 381 -2.00 28.45 -4.21
N GLU A 382 -2.62 29.62 -4.41
CA GLU A 382 -2.83 30.61 -3.32
C GLU A 382 -4.26 30.71 -2.74
N GLN A 383 -5.18 29.79 -3.04
CA GLN A 383 -6.57 29.94 -2.58
C GLN A 383 -6.96 28.96 -1.46
N GLN A 384 -7.26 29.56 -0.29
CA GLN A 384 -8.06 29.04 0.82
C GLN A 384 -7.46 27.91 1.66
N ILE A 385 -6.67 28.28 2.68
CA ILE A 385 -6.05 27.31 3.59
C ILE A 385 -6.56 27.53 5.02
N SER A 386 -7.26 26.54 5.56
CA SER A 386 -7.48 26.40 7.01
C SER A 386 -7.17 24.97 7.43
N ILE A 387 -6.69 24.79 8.67
CA ILE A 387 -6.33 23.47 9.21
C ILE A 387 -7.50 22.47 9.10
N GLY A 388 -8.74 22.94 9.34
CA GLY A 388 -9.94 22.12 9.16
C GLY A 388 -10.08 21.59 7.73
N LEU A 389 -9.89 22.45 6.74
CA LEU A 389 -9.95 22.07 5.33
C LEU A 389 -8.79 21.15 4.91
N MET A 390 -7.58 21.38 5.42
CA MET A 390 -6.43 20.48 5.21
C MET A 390 -6.77 19.06 5.70
N MET A 391 -7.30 18.94 6.92
CA MET A 391 -7.72 17.65 7.47
C MET A 391 -8.85 17.02 6.65
N THR A 392 -9.85 17.80 6.21
CA THR A 392 -10.93 17.30 5.35
C THR A 392 -10.39 16.72 4.04
N LYS A 393 -9.52 17.47 3.34
CA LYS A 393 -8.88 17.01 2.09
C LYS A 393 -8.09 15.73 2.31
N ALA A 394 -7.33 15.65 3.42
CA ALA A 394 -6.55 14.46 3.76
C ALA A 394 -7.44 13.23 3.98
N LEU A 395 -8.51 13.36 4.76
CA LEU A 395 -9.42 12.25 5.05
C LEU A 395 -10.14 11.77 3.79
N VAL A 396 -10.63 12.69 2.97
CA VAL A 396 -11.29 12.36 1.69
C VAL A 396 -10.30 11.71 0.72
N GLY A 397 -9.10 12.27 0.57
CA GLY A 397 -8.05 11.72 -0.27
C GLY A 397 -7.58 10.32 0.18
N ALA A 398 -7.67 10.03 1.47
CA ALA A 398 -7.43 8.70 2.03
C ALA A 398 -8.63 7.74 1.91
N GLY A 399 -9.72 8.16 1.26
CA GLY A 399 -10.88 7.31 0.97
C GLY A 399 -12.00 7.37 2.00
N ALA A 400 -12.06 8.38 2.88
CA ALA A 400 -13.17 8.55 3.83
C ALA A 400 -14.53 8.56 3.10
N LYS A 401 -15.43 7.65 3.49
CA LYS A 401 -16.76 7.51 2.87
C LYS A 401 -17.56 8.82 2.93
N LYS A 402 -17.57 9.48 4.09
CA LYS A 402 -18.25 10.75 4.33
C LYS A 402 -17.46 11.59 5.34
N VAL A 403 -17.34 12.89 5.07
CA VAL A 403 -16.77 13.87 6.00
C VAL A 403 -17.77 15.02 6.16
N TYR A 404 -18.43 15.08 7.31
CA TYR A 404 -19.31 16.19 7.65
C TYR A 404 -18.48 17.38 8.13
N ILE A 405 -18.68 18.52 7.50
CA ILE A 405 -17.98 19.76 7.84
C ILE A 405 -18.97 20.70 8.51
N LEU A 406 -18.69 21.06 9.75
CA LEU A 406 -19.60 21.84 10.61
C LEU A 406 -19.11 23.28 10.70
N GLY A 407 -20.00 24.26 10.61
CA GLY A 407 -19.64 25.66 10.76
C GLY A 407 -20.83 26.61 10.65
N ARG A 408 -20.63 27.86 11.06
CA ARG A 408 -21.70 28.88 11.04
C ARG A 408 -21.88 29.56 9.67
N ARG A 409 -20.85 29.51 8.83
CA ARG A 409 -20.80 30.19 7.53
C ARG A 409 -21.15 29.21 6.43
N LYS A 410 -22.42 29.19 6.03
CA LYS A 410 -22.95 28.23 5.07
C LYS A 410 -22.26 28.29 3.72
N ASP A 411 -22.01 29.50 3.22
CA ASP A 411 -21.25 29.78 1.99
C ASP A 411 -19.87 29.11 1.99
N VAL A 412 -19.12 29.25 3.08
CA VAL A 412 -17.78 28.64 3.23
C VAL A 412 -17.87 27.11 3.25
N LEU A 413 -18.91 26.54 3.87
CA LEU A 413 -19.12 25.10 3.89
C LEU A 413 -19.49 24.56 2.52
N GLU A 414 -20.35 25.25 1.78
CA GLU A 414 -20.78 24.86 0.44
C GLU A 414 -19.61 24.88 -0.56
N GLU A 415 -18.74 25.88 -0.48
CA GLU A 415 -17.52 25.95 -1.29
C GLU A 415 -16.56 24.79 -0.99
N ALA A 416 -16.32 24.49 0.29
CA ALA A 416 -15.49 23.35 0.67
C ALA A 416 -16.13 22.00 0.26
N ALA A 417 -17.46 21.89 0.31
CA ALA A 417 -18.19 20.70 -0.12
C ALA A 417 -18.12 20.49 -1.64
N ALA A 418 -18.01 21.55 -2.43
CA ALA A 418 -17.86 21.46 -3.89
C ALA A 418 -16.56 20.76 -4.33
N LEU A 419 -15.56 20.67 -3.45
CA LEU A 419 -14.28 20.02 -3.75
C LEU A 419 -14.40 18.50 -3.92
N HIS A 420 -15.36 17.85 -3.24
CA HIS A 420 -15.53 16.39 -3.35
C HIS A 420 -16.91 15.94 -2.83
N PRO A 421 -17.62 15.02 -3.51
CA PRO A 421 -18.98 14.59 -3.13
C PRO A 421 -19.11 13.95 -1.74
N SER A 422 -18.02 13.41 -1.19
CA SER A 422 -18.00 12.87 0.18
C SER A 422 -17.99 13.94 1.28
N ILE A 423 -17.82 15.22 0.94
CA ILE A 423 -17.82 16.33 1.89
C ILE A 423 -19.24 16.85 2.04
N ILE A 424 -19.78 16.81 3.26
CA ILE A 424 -21.19 17.16 3.52
C ILE A 424 -21.25 18.39 4.43
N PRO A 425 -21.78 19.52 3.94
CA PRO A 425 -21.86 20.74 4.74
C PRO A 425 -23.02 20.67 5.74
N VAL A 426 -22.75 21.01 7.01
CA VAL A 426 -23.76 21.08 8.06
C VAL A 426 -23.60 22.40 8.83
N GLU A 427 -24.62 23.26 8.75
CA GLU A 427 -24.60 24.51 9.50
C GLU A 427 -24.71 24.23 11.00
N CYS A 428 -23.73 24.69 11.77
CA CYS A 428 -23.63 24.40 13.19
C CYS A 428 -22.85 25.48 13.95
N ASP A 429 -23.44 26.01 15.03
CA ASP A 429 -22.79 26.82 16.05
C ASP A 429 -22.47 25.97 17.29
N VAL A 430 -21.19 25.60 17.41
CA VAL A 430 -20.67 24.78 18.52
C VAL A 430 -20.82 25.43 19.90
N SER A 431 -21.12 26.74 19.96
CA SER A 431 -21.32 27.45 21.22
C SER A 431 -22.72 27.22 21.83
N THR A 432 -23.61 26.51 21.13
CA THR A 432 -24.98 26.25 21.57
C THR A 432 -25.36 24.76 21.48
N LYS A 433 -26.02 24.23 22.51
CA LYS A 433 -26.42 22.82 22.56
C LYS A 433 -27.47 22.45 21.51
N SER A 434 -28.43 23.35 21.24
CA SER A 434 -29.49 23.11 20.26
C SER A 434 -28.92 22.95 18.85
N SER A 435 -27.91 23.75 18.49
CA SER A 435 -27.26 23.64 17.18
C SER A 435 -26.40 22.37 17.08
N LEU A 436 -25.70 21.99 18.15
CA LEU A 436 -25.00 20.70 18.22
C LEU A 436 -25.97 19.52 18.06
N GLN A 437 -27.11 19.55 18.75
CA GLN A 437 -28.12 18.50 18.65
C GLN A 437 -28.68 18.41 17.23
N ALA A 438 -28.99 19.54 16.58
CA ALA A 438 -29.46 19.54 15.20
C ALA A 438 -28.45 18.91 14.23
N ALA A 439 -27.15 19.12 14.45
CA ALA A 439 -26.11 18.47 13.66
C ALA A 439 -26.04 16.95 13.93
N VAL A 440 -26.17 16.53 15.19
CA VAL A 440 -26.26 15.11 15.57
C VAL A 440 -27.47 14.45 14.93
N ASP A 441 -28.65 15.08 14.98
CA ASP A 441 -29.89 14.55 14.39
C ASP A 441 -29.74 14.38 12.87
N PHE A 442 -29.09 15.34 12.20
CA PHE A 442 -28.79 15.25 10.78
C PHE A 442 -27.89 14.05 10.45
N VAL A 443 -26.76 13.90 11.14
CA VAL A 443 -25.81 12.78 10.92
C VAL A 443 -26.44 11.45 11.29
N THR A 444 -27.26 11.41 12.35
CA THR A 444 -28.01 10.21 12.76
C THR A 444 -28.95 9.75 11.66
N LYS A 445 -29.67 10.69 11.01
CA LYS A 445 -30.58 10.38 9.91
C LYS A 445 -29.86 9.94 8.63
N ASP A 446 -28.68 10.50 8.36
CA ASP A 446 -27.95 10.25 7.11
C ASP A 446 -27.09 8.98 7.15
N THR A 447 -26.34 8.73 8.23
CA THR A 447 -25.48 7.54 8.37
C THR A 447 -25.69 6.75 9.65
N GLY A 448 -26.13 7.39 10.73
CA GLY A 448 -26.39 6.72 12.02
C GLY A 448 -25.17 6.43 12.88
N TYR A 449 -23.95 6.73 12.41
CA TYR A 449 -22.71 6.58 13.18
C TYR A 449 -21.59 7.49 12.66
N VAL A 450 -20.56 7.70 13.50
CA VAL A 450 -19.29 8.32 13.13
C VAL A 450 -18.14 7.55 13.77
N ASN A 451 -16.97 7.53 13.12
CA ASN A 451 -15.77 6.89 13.64
C ASN A 451 -14.75 7.92 14.17
N LEU A 452 -14.77 9.13 13.62
CA LEU A 452 -13.85 10.20 13.98
C LEU A 452 -14.59 11.51 14.17
N LEU A 453 -14.39 12.16 15.31
CA LEU A 453 -14.80 13.54 15.54
C LEU A 453 -13.56 14.42 15.73
N VAL A 454 -13.40 15.44 14.89
CA VAL A 454 -12.38 16.48 15.06
C VAL A 454 -13.05 17.77 15.54
N ALA A 455 -12.88 18.06 16.83
CA ALA A 455 -13.32 19.30 17.45
C ALA A 455 -12.27 20.40 17.20
N ASN A 456 -12.33 21.01 16.01
CA ASN A 456 -11.35 21.97 15.50
C ASN A 456 -11.74 23.45 15.70
N SER A 457 -12.99 23.73 16.07
CA SER A 457 -13.47 25.09 16.31
C SER A 457 -12.59 25.90 17.28
N GLY A 458 -12.30 27.15 16.89
CA GLY A 458 -11.53 28.05 17.73
C GLY A 458 -11.63 29.53 17.34
N VAL A 459 -11.37 30.39 18.32
CA VAL A 459 -11.23 31.86 18.23
C VAL A 459 -10.03 32.32 19.05
N LEU A 460 -9.42 33.45 18.66
CA LEU A 460 -8.26 34.01 19.37
C LEU A 460 -8.67 34.69 20.70
N GLY A 461 -9.82 35.36 20.72
CA GLY A 461 -10.21 36.23 21.84
C GLY A 461 -9.45 37.55 21.83
N PRO A 462 -9.36 38.25 22.98
CA PRO A 462 -8.61 39.48 23.12
C PRO A 462 -7.13 39.32 22.72
N VAL A 463 -6.63 40.19 21.84
CA VAL A 463 -5.25 40.14 21.32
C VAL A 463 -4.21 40.83 22.21
N LYS A 464 -4.64 41.44 23.31
CA LYS A 464 -3.78 42.10 24.28
C LYS A 464 -2.98 41.04 25.07
N ARG A 465 -1.70 41.33 25.32
CA ARG A 465 -0.73 40.38 25.89
C ARG A 465 0.26 41.09 26.82
N TYR A 466 0.97 40.33 27.64
CA TYR A 466 2.04 40.88 28.45
C TYR A 466 3.11 41.53 27.56
N ASN A 467 3.54 42.74 27.91
CA ASN A 467 4.58 43.44 27.18
C ASN A 467 5.63 43.97 28.18
N PRO A 468 6.85 43.41 28.21
CA PRO A 468 7.89 43.81 29.16
C PRO A 468 8.41 45.23 28.92
N ALA A 469 8.10 45.86 27.79
CA ALA A 469 8.47 47.25 27.51
C ALA A 469 7.52 48.29 28.12
N LEU A 470 6.36 47.87 28.65
CA LEU A 470 5.39 48.77 29.29
C LEU A 470 5.68 48.94 30.78
N SER A 471 5.39 50.11 31.33
CA SER A 471 5.32 50.32 32.78
C SER A 471 4.18 49.50 33.40
N VAL A 472 4.22 49.26 34.71
CA VAL A 472 3.15 48.53 35.43
C VAL A 472 1.78 49.21 35.25
N THR A 473 1.75 50.54 35.21
CA THR A 473 0.51 51.32 34.99
C THR A 473 -0.04 51.07 33.60
N GLU A 474 0.79 51.17 32.56
CA GLU A 474 0.38 50.91 31.17
C GLU A 474 -0.01 49.44 30.96
N LEU A 475 0.70 48.52 31.61
CA LEU A 475 0.38 47.09 31.58
C LEU A 475 -0.99 46.82 32.22
N ARG A 476 -1.28 47.45 33.37
CA ARG A 476 -2.60 47.38 34.01
C ARG A 476 -3.68 47.94 33.10
N GLN A 477 -3.48 49.11 32.51
CA GLN A 477 -4.45 49.69 31.59
C GLN A 477 -4.72 48.74 30.40
N THR A 478 -3.65 48.21 29.79
CA THR A 478 -3.74 47.33 28.61
C THR A 478 -4.44 46.00 28.90
N LEU A 479 -4.21 45.40 30.08
CA LEU A 479 -4.70 44.05 30.39
C LEU A 479 -5.93 44.00 31.30
N PHE A 480 -6.15 45.02 32.12
CA PHE A 480 -7.27 45.09 33.07
C PHE A 480 -8.37 46.04 32.58
N ASP A 481 -8.02 47.24 32.11
CA ASP A 481 -9.03 48.23 31.72
C ASP A 481 -9.53 48.03 30.28
N GLU A 482 -8.64 47.65 29.35
CA GLU A 482 -8.97 47.50 27.92
C GLU A 482 -9.49 46.11 27.51
N VAL A 483 -9.29 45.08 28.35
CA VAL A 483 -9.73 43.70 28.04
C VAL A 483 -11.01 43.40 28.80
N SER A 484 -12.09 43.15 28.07
CA SER A 484 -13.35 42.69 28.67
C SER A 484 -13.23 41.27 29.21
N MET A 485 -13.76 41.05 30.43
CA MET A 485 -13.94 39.71 30.97
C MET A 485 -14.87 38.85 30.10
N GLU A 486 -15.84 39.47 29.41
CA GLU A 486 -16.76 38.79 28.51
C GLU A 486 -16.03 38.26 27.28
N ASP A 487 -15.20 39.07 26.62
CA ASP A 487 -14.42 38.62 25.46
C ASP A 487 -13.42 37.51 25.83
N PHE A 488 -12.79 37.63 27.00
CA PHE A 488 -11.94 36.58 27.54
C PHE A 488 -12.73 35.28 27.73
N THR A 489 -13.88 35.36 28.40
CA THR A 489 -14.75 34.21 28.68
C THR A 489 -15.31 33.61 27.40
N GLN A 490 -15.64 34.42 26.40
CA GLN A 490 -16.16 33.98 25.13
C GLN A 490 -15.12 33.16 24.33
N ALA A 491 -13.84 33.50 24.44
CA ALA A 491 -12.77 32.69 23.86
C ALA A 491 -12.71 31.29 24.49
N LEU A 492 -12.83 31.20 25.83
CA LEU A 492 -12.92 29.92 26.53
C LEU A 492 -14.22 29.19 26.19
N HIS A 493 -15.34 29.90 26.06
CA HIS A 493 -16.63 29.31 25.73
C HIS A 493 -16.58 28.59 24.39
N VAL A 494 -16.00 29.19 23.35
CA VAL A 494 -15.85 28.52 22.04
C VAL A 494 -14.79 27.42 22.09
N ASN A 495 -13.58 27.73 22.57
CA ASN A 495 -12.42 26.85 22.45
C ASN A 495 -12.44 25.67 23.43
N VAL A 496 -13.14 25.81 24.55
CA VAL A 496 -13.19 24.82 25.64
C VAL A 496 -14.58 24.24 25.76
N SER A 497 -15.57 25.03 26.16
CA SER A 497 -16.94 24.53 26.38
C SER A 497 -17.54 24.01 25.08
N GLY A 498 -17.47 24.76 23.99
CA GLY A 498 -18.01 24.37 22.69
C GLY A 498 -17.37 23.09 22.16
N ALA A 499 -16.03 22.99 22.19
CA ALA A 499 -15.32 21.79 21.82
C ALA A 499 -15.72 20.58 22.70
N TYR A 500 -15.72 20.75 24.02
CA TYR A 500 -16.08 19.71 24.98
C TYR A 500 -17.53 19.22 24.80
N PHE A 501 -18.49 20.13 24.65
CA PHE A 501 -19.89 19.78 24.42
C PHE A 501 -20.12 19.20 23.02
N THR A 502 -19.32 19.57 22.02
CA THR A 502 -19.33 18.89 20.71
C THR A 502 -18.98 17.42 20.89
N MET A 503 -17.91 17.10 21.63
CA MET A 503 -17.57 15.71 21.94
C MET A 503 -18.72 14.98 22.64
N LEU A 504 -19.31 15.59 23.68
CA LEU A 504 -20.42 14.98 24.41
C LEU A 504 -21.64 14.70 23.52
N ALA A 505 -21.99 15.64 22.65
CA ALA A 505 -23.14 15.51 21.76
C ALA A 505 -23.02 14.32 20.78
N PHE A 506 -21.80 13.99 20.37
CA PHE A 506 -21.53 12.92 19.39
C PHE A 506 -21.16 11.56 20.01
N LEU A 507 -21.18 11.41 21.35
CA LEU A 507 -20.77 10.16 22.00
C LEU A 507 -21.57 8.94 21.54
N GLU A 508 -22.88 9.08 21.35
CA GLU A 508 -23.73 7.98 20.90
C GLU A 508 -23.40 7.54 19.47
N LEU A 509 -23.09 8.50 18.58
CA LEU A 509 -22.66 8.21 17.21
C LEU A 509 -21.27 7.57 17.16
N LEU A 510 -20.35 7.96 18.06
CA LEU A 510 -19.03 7.35 18.19
C LEU A 510 -19.11 5.91 18.70
N ASP A 511 -19.95 5.66 19.70
CA ASP A 511 -20.26 4.31 20.21
C ASP A 511 -20.93 3.45 19.13
N ALA A 512 -21.87 4.02 18.35
CA ALA A 512 -22.43 3.36 17.17
C ALA A 512 -21.34 3.02 16.15
N GLY A 513 -20.34 3.87 15.95
CA GLY A 513 -19.20 3.60 15.07
C GLY A 513 -18.37 2.39 15.51
N ASN A 514 -18.15 2.22 16.82
CA ASN A 514 -17.51 1.02 17.37
C ASN A 514 -18.36 -0.24 17.14
N LYS A 515 -19.68 -0.15 17.31
CA LYS A 515 -20.61 -1.27 17.03
C LYS A 515 -20.61 -1.66 15.55
N GLU A 516 -20.55 -0.69 14.65
CA GLU A 516 -20.41 -0.96 13.21
C GLU A 516 -19.05 -1.60 12.88
N ALA A 517 -17.97 -1.19 13.54
CA ALA A 517 -16.68 -1.85 13.40
C ALA A 517 -16.77 -3.35 13.75
N LEU A 518 -17.47 -3.70 14.83
CA LEU A 518 -17.71 -5.11 15.21
C LEU A 518 -18.55 -5.90 14.19
N ARG A 519 -19.35 -5.22 13.36
CA ARG A 519 -20.10 -5.81 12.25
C ARG A 519 -19.29 -5.92 10.95
N GLY A 520 -18.01 -5.54 10.98
CA GLY A 520 -17.12 -5.57 9.82
C GLY A 520 -16.85 -4.20 9.19
N GLY A 521 -17.27 -3.10 9.83
CA GLY A 521 -17.02 -1.73 9.38
C GLY A 521 -15.57 -1.25 9.61
N PHE A 522 -15.34 0.06 9.44
CA PHE A 522 -14.03 0.67 9.66
C PHE A 522 -13.51 0.40 11.08
N GLY A 523 -12.31 -0.18 11.17
CA GLY A 523 -11.74 -0.60 12.45
C GLY A 523 -12.18 -1.99 12.92
N ALA A 524 -12.72 -2.83 12.04
CA ALA A 524 -13.10 -4.19 12.37
C ALA A 524 -12.00 -4.96 13.14
N PRO A 525 -12.35 -5.84 14.08
CA PRO A 525 -11.38 -6.63 14.84
C PRO A 525 -10.42 -7.41 13.93
N THR A 526 -9.13 -7.44 14.27
CA THR A 526 -8.12 -8.25 13.55
C THR A 526 -8.37 -9.75 13.73
N ASN A 527 -8.93 -10.14 14.88
CA ASN A 527 -9.42 -11.48 15.14
C ASN A 527 -10.95 -11.45 15.14
N ARG A 528 -11.60 -12.22 14.24
CA ARG A 528 -13.07 -12.30 14.14
C ARG A 528 -13.77 -12.78 15.42
N ALA A 529 -13.04 -13.40 16.35
CA ALA A 529 -13.56 -13.79 17.66
C ALA A 529 -13.45 -12.68 18.73
N SER A 530 -12.79 -11.56 18.43
CA SER A 530 -12.65 -10.42 19.35
C SER A 530 -13.86 -9.50 19.26
N ASP A 531 -14.31 -9.04 20.41
CA ASP A 531 -15.35 -8.03 20.62
C ASP A 531 -14.78 -6.61 20.73
N VAL A 532 -13.52 -6.40 20.34
CA VAL A 532 -12.82 -5.11 20.41
C VAL A 532 -12.44 -4.65 19.00
N PRO A 533 -12.86 -3.45 18.56
CA PRO A 533 -12.41 -2.89 17.29
C PRO A 533 -10.88 -2.76 17.23
N SER A 534 -10.27 -3.09 16.09
CA SER A 534 -8.84 -2.83 15.85
C SER A 534 -8.53 -1.34 15.73
N ILE A 535 -9.52 -0.54 15.34
CA ILE A 535 -9.48 0.93 15.42
C ILE A 535 -10.77 1.37 16.11
N GLN A 536 -10.62 1.81 17.36
CA GLN A 536 -11.70 2.40 18.12
C GLN A 536 -12.01 3.81 17.64
N SER A 537 -13.31 4.15 17.64
CA SER A 537 -13.82 5.50 17.42
C SER A 537 -13.10 6.50 18.32
N GLN A 538 -12.90 7.71 17.83
CA GLN A 538 -12.12 8.70 18.56
C GLN A 538 -12.55 10.14 18.38
N VAL A 539 -12.10 10.96 19.33
CA VAL A 539 -12.18 12.41 19.31
C VAL A 539 -10.77 12.98 19.19
N ILE A 540 -10.57 13.93 18.29
CA ILE A 540 -9.36 14.74 18.18
C ILE A 540 -9.73 16.18 18.50
N PHE A 541 -9.20 16.71 19.59
CA PHE A 541 -9.26 18.14 19.87
C PHE A 541 -8.16 18.89 19.13
N THR A 542 -8.46 20.10 18.65
CA THR A 542 -7.41 21.00 18.13
C THR A 542 -6.96 21.95 19.23
N SER A 543 -5.83 21.62 19.87
CA SER A 543 -5.11 22.50 20.78
C SER A 543 -4.23 23.48 19.98
N SER A 544 -3.03 23.80 20.46
CA SER A 544 -2.02 24.65 19.81
C SER A 544 -0.72 24.55 20.61
N ILE A 545 0.42 24.85 19.98
CA ILE A 545 1.67 25.08 20.73
C ILE A 545 1.55 26.19 21.78
N SER A 546 0.61 27.13 21.62
CA SER A 546 0.32 28.14 22.64
C SER A 546 -0.13 27.52 23.97
N ALA A 547 -0.63 26.28 23.98
CA ALA A 547 -0.91 25.57 25.23
C ALA A 547 0.33 25.43 26.12
N TYR A 548 1.51 25.27 25.51
CA TYR A 548 2.77 25.03 26.20
C TYR A 548 3.65 26.29 26.30
N SER A 549 3.34 27.32 25.52
CA SER A 549 4.15 28.53 25.43
C SER A 549 3.95 29.41 26.67
N ARG A 550 5.06 29.76 27.33
CA ARG A 550 5.10 30.76 28.41
C ARG A 550 5.64 32.11 27.92
N SER A 551 5.72 32.30 26.60
CA SER A 551 6.19 33.55 25.98
C SER A 551 5.15 34.66 26.09
N ALA A 552 5.63 35.89 26.30
CA ALA A 552 4.82 37.11 26.28
C ALA A 552 4.11 37.35 24.92
N ALA A 553 4.56 36.67 23.85
CA ALA A 553 3.92 36.73 22.53
C ALA A 553 2.51 36.09 22.50
N SER A 554 2.21 35.18 23.44
CA SER A 554 0.93 34.46 23.53
C SER A 554 -0.12 35.25 24.31
N THR A 555 -1.34 35.31 23.78
CA THR A 555 -2.46 36.03 24.41
C THR A 555 -3.08 35.19 25.54
N PRO A 556 -3.31 35.75 26.75
CA PRO A 556 -3.76 34.98 27.92
C PRO A 556 -5.04 34.15 27.70
N ALA A 557 -6.06 34.70 27.02
CA ALA A 557 -7.32 34.00 26.76
C ALA A 557 -7.11 32.77 25.84
N TYR A 558 -6.40 32.95 24.72
CA TYR A 558 -6.10 31.86 23.80
C TYR A 558 -5.23 30.78 24.45
N THR A 559 -4.11 31.17 25.08
CA THR A 559 -3.15 30.26 25.70
C THR A 559 -3.83 29.40 26.76
N SER A 560 -4.61 30.02 27.65
CA SER A 560 -5.35 29.30 28.71
C SER A 560 -6.40 28.37 28.13
N SER A 561 -7.12 28.79 27.09
CA SER A 561 -8.12 27.94 26.43
C SER A 561 -7.49 26.71 25.75
N LYS A 562 -6.31 26.86 25.14
CA LYS A 562 -5.61 25.76 24.45
C LYS A 562 -4.93 24.80 25.44
N ALA A 563 -4.44 25.31 26.57
CA ALA A 563 -4.01 24.48 27.70
C ALA A 563 -5.18 23.71 28.32
N ALA A 564 -6.33 24.37 28.52
CA ALA A 564 -7.53 23.74 29.06
C ALA A 564 -8.04 22.61 28.17
N ILE A 565 -8.14 22.81 26.85
CA ILE A 565 -8.59 21.74 25.94
C ILE A 565 -7.57 20.60 25.83
N ALA A 566 -6.27 20.87 25.91
CA ALA A 566 -5.24 19.83 25.96
C ALA A 566 -5.36 18.98 27.23
N HIS A 567 -5.65 19.60 28.38
CA HIS A 567 -5.92 18.88 29.62
C HIS A 567 -7.23 18.09 29.53
N LEU A 568 -8.30 18.69 29.00
CA LEU A 568 -9.57 17.98 28.80
C LEU A 568 -9.41 16.77 27.87
N ALA A 569 -8.55 16.82 26.85
CA ALA A 569 -8.25 15.66 26.02
C ALA A 569 -7.73 14.48 26.86
N LYS A 570 -6.77 14.72 27.77
CA LYS A 570 -6.22 13.70 28.70
C LYS A 570 -7.24 13.23 29.75
N HIS A 571 -8.05 14.15 30.26
CA HIS A 571 -9.10 13.81 31.21
C HIS A 571 -10.16 12.93 30.55
N SER A 572 -10.63 13.32 29.37
CA SER A 572 -11.63 12.58 28.60
C SER A 572 -11.09 11.25 28.08
N SER A 573 -9.81 11.15 27.68
CA SER A 573 -9.22 9.87 27.25
C SER A 573 -9.27 8.81 28.34
N THR A 574 -9.09 9.23 29.60
CA THR A 574 -9.16 8.34 30.77
C THR A 574 -10.60 7.90 31.03
N ASN A 575 -11.55 8.83 31.01
CA ASN A 575 -12.93 8.57 31.36
C ASN A 575 -13.73 7.86 30.24
N LEU A 576 -13.34 8.06 28.98
CA LEU A 576 -13.99 7.45 27.83
C LEU A 576 -13.39 6.09 27.42
N ALA A 577 -12.22 5.72 27.97
CA ALA A 577 -11.57 4.44 27.68
C ALA A 577 -12.47 3.22 27.93
N ARG A 578 -13.29 3.26 28.99
CA ARG A 578 -14.24 2.17 29.32
C ARG A 578 -15.37 1.98 28.30
N TYR A 579 -15.60 2.97 27.45
CA TYR A 579 -16.57 2.92 26.35
C TYR A 579 -15.88 2.63 25.01
N GLY A 580 -14.57 2.36 25.04
CA GLY A 580 -13.78 2.13 23.83
C GLY A 580 -13.72 3.35 22.92
N ILE A 581 -13.84 4.57 23.46
CA ILE A 581 -13.70 5.81 22.69
C ILE A 581 -12.38 6.45 23.10
N ARG A 582 -11.51 6.66 22.11
CA ARG A 582 -10.21 7.31 22.34
C ARG A 582 -10.35 8.82 22.25
N VAL A 583 -9.52 9.54 22.99
CA VAL A 583 -9.43 11.00 22.89
C VAL A 583 -7.99 11.41 22.80
N ASN A 584 -7.65 12.13 21.73
CA ASN A 584 -6.32 12.70 21.50
C ASN A 584 -6.47 14.19 21.16
N ALA A 585 -5.34 14.89 21.05
CA ALA A 585 -5.34 16.25 20.53
C ALA A 585 -4.17 16.49 19.57
N LEU A 586 -4.39 17.38 18.62
CA LEU A 586 -3.35 17.98 17.80
C LEU A 586 -2.95 19.32 18.43
N ALA A 587 -1.66 19.59 18.53
CA ALA A 587 -1.12 20.88 18.94
C ALA A 587 -0.28 21.47 17.79
N PRO A 588 -0.93 22.12 16.81
CA PRO A 588 -0.23 22.69 15.66
C PRO A 588 0.61 23.90 16.06
N GLY A 589 1.75 24.06 15.36
CA GLY A 589 2.53 25.29 15.31
C GLY A 589 1.89 26.35 14.41
N LEU A 590 2.70 27.05 13.63
CA LEU A 590 2.22 28.06 12.69
C LEU A 590 1.86 27.41 11.35
N PHE A 591 0.57 27.32 11.07
CA PHE A 591 -0.02 26.88 9.80
C PHE A 591 -0.84 28.03 9.20
N PRO A 592 -0.80 28.22 7.87
CA PRO A 592 -1.66 29.20 7.18
C PRO A 592 -3.13 28.99 7.55
N SER A 593 -3.75 30.00 8.15
CA SER A 593 -5.15 29.97 8.60
C SER A 593 -5.58 31.35 9.12
N GLU A 594 -6.87 31.71 9.00
CA GLU A 594 -7.42 33.05 9.32
C GLU A 594 -6.97 33.58 10.69
N LEU A 595 -6.82 32.67 11.64
CA LEU A 595 -6.40 32.96 13.01
C LEU A 595 -4.91 33.32 13.12
N ALA A 596 -4.07 32.78 12.24
CA ALA A 596 -2.62 32.95 12.22
C ALA A 596 -2.13 34.09 11.33
N ASP A 597 -3.02 34.86 10.66
CA ASP A 597 -2.63 35.89 9.69
C ASP A 597 -1.65 36.91 10.23
N GLY A 598 -1.98 37.55 11.36
CA GLY A 598 -1.10 38.50 12.01
C GLY A 598 0.23 37.93 12.51
N LEU A 599 0.39 36.60 12.52
CA LEU A 599 1.62 35.91 12.93
C LEU A 599 2.41 35.32 11.76
N ILE A 600 1.79 35.13 10.59
CA ILE A 600 2.39 34.58 9.37
C ILE A 600 2.67 35.72 8.40
N GLY A 601 1.63 36.40 7.92
CA GLY A 601 1.71 37.59 7.07
C GLY A 601 2.87 37.58 6.06
N THR A 602 3.71 38.61 6.10
CA THR A 602 4.87 38.80 5.21
C THR A 602 6.14 38.09 5.68
N ARG A 603 6.06 37.23 6.70
CA ARG A 603 7.25 36.54 7.23
C ARG A 603 7.72 35.46 6.26
N ASP A 604 9.04 35.34 6.20
CA ASP A 604 9.72 34.27 5.49
C ASP A 604 10.61 33.51 6.48
N PRO A 605 10.13 32.38 7.05
CA PRO A 605 10.88 31.59 8.02
C PRO A 605 12.25 31.10 7.49
N SER A 606 12.46 31.05 6.18
CA SER A 606 13.74 30.64 5.59
C SER A 606 14.86 31.67 5.81
N LYS A 607 14.47 32.94 6.05
CA LYS A 607 15.38 34.08 6.26
C LYS A 607 15.47 34.53 7.71
N GLU A 608 14.73 33.90 8.62
CA GLU A 608 14.74 34.26 10.04
C GLU A 608 16.04 33.81 10.73
N SER A 609 16.69 34.73 11.44
CA SER A 609 17.84 34.40 12.29
C SER A 609 17.44 33.43 13.41
N PRO A 610 18.30 32.47 13.81
CA PRO A 610 18.10 31.67 15.02
C PRO A 610 17.87 32.47 16.30
N ASP A 611 18.38 33.70 16.37
CA ASP A 611 18.18 34.62 17.51
C ASP A 611 16.82 35.32 17.48
N ASN A 612 16.03 35.17 16.41
CA ASN A 612 14.70 35.75 16.31
C ASN A 612 13.75 35.01 17.28
N PRO A 613 13.03 35.71 18.20
CA PRO A 613 12.04 35.08 19.09
C PRO A 613 10.92 34.34 18.35
N MET A 614 10.69 34.66 17.07
CA MET A 614 9.70 34.02 16.20
C MET A 614 10.28 32.91 15.31
N PHE A 615 11.60 32.67 15.38
CA PHE A 615 12.32 31.64 14.60
C PHE A 615 11.66 30.26 14.69
N ILE A 616 11.53 29.58 13.55
CA ILE A 616 11.05 28.21 13.45
C ILE A 616 12.23 27.34 13.00
N PRO A 617 12.69 26.34 13.77
CA PRO A 617 13.83 25.51 13.39
C PRO A 617 13.68 24.81 12.03
N ALA A 618 12.48 24.38 11.66
CA ALA A 618 12.18 23.82 10.35
C ALA A 618 12.30 24.83 9.19
N ARG A 619 12.45 26.14 9.49
CA ARG A 619 12.61 27.23 8.52
C ARG A 619 11.49 27.34 7.49
N ARG A 620 10.29 26.90 7.88
CA ARG A 620 9.06 26.99 7.10
C ARG A 620 7.84 26.93 8.01
N PHE A 621 6.70 27.36 7.49
CA PHE A 621 5.40 27.09 8.11
C PHE A 621 4.97 25.64 7.86
N GLY A 622 4.05 25.15 8.69
CA GLY A 622 3.38 23.88 8.40
C GLY A 622 2.42 24.02 7.22
N GLY A 623 2.24 22.96 6.45
CA GLY A 623 1.35 22.92 5.29
C GLY A 623 0.46 21.68 5.27
N ASP A 624 -0.12 21.43 4.09
CA ASP A 624 -1.04 20.32 3.85
C ASP A 624 -0.39 18.97 4.18
N GLU A 625 0.88 18.76 3.84
CA GLU A 625 1.59 17.49 4.07
C GLU A 625 1.70 17.15 5.56
N GLU A 626 2.13 18.11 6.38
CA GLU A 626 2.28 17.90 7.83
C GLU A 626 0.94 17.66 8.51
N MET A 627 -0.09 18.43 8.12
CA MET A 627 -1.42 18.29 8.71
C MET A 627 -2.07 16.98 8.27
N SER A 628 -1.95 16.62 6.99
CA SER A 628 -2.45 15.36 6.42
C SER A 628 -1.81 14.17 7.10
N GLY A 629 -0.48 14.16 7.22
CA GLY A 629 0.23 13.09 7.91
C GLY A 629 -0.20 12.95 9.36
N SER A 630 -0.40 14.07 10.07
CA SER A 630 -0.81 14.08 11.48
C SER A 630 -2.22 13.54 11.70
N VAL A 631 -3.19 14.01 10.91
CA VAL A 631 -4.58 13.57 11.05
C VAL A 631 -4.74 12.11 10.60
N LEU A 632 -4.07 11.69 9.52
CA LEU A 632 -4.13 10.31 9.03
C LEU A 632 -3.42 9.34 9.97
N TYR A 633 -2.31 9.75 10.58
CA TYR A 633 -1.65 8.98 11.63
C TYR A 633 -2.62 8.70 12.78
N LEU A 634 -3.24 9.74 13.36
CA LEU A 634 -4.17 9.58 14.48
C LEU A 634 -5.44 8.84 14.08
N ALA A 635 -6.00 9.11 12.89
CA ALA A 635 -7.24 8.52 12.38
C ALA A 635 -7.09 7.04 12.01
N GLY A 636 -5.93 6.65 11.48
CA GLY A 636 -5.66 5.33 10.96
C GLY A 636 -5.14 4.33 12.00
N ARG A 637 -4.77 3.14 11.51
CA ARG A 637 -4.28 2.03 12.35
C ARG A 637 -2.98 2.39 13.10
N ALA A 638 -2.13 3.24 12.51
CA ALA A 638 -0.88 3.69 13.13
C ALA A 638 -1.09 4.41 14.48
N GLY A 639 -2.18 5.18 14.59
CA GLY A 639 -2.57 5.89 15.80
C GLY A 639 -3.60 5.15 16.67
N ALA A 640 -4.00 3.93 16.31
CA ALA A 640 -5.00 3.16 17.06
C ALA A 640 -4.56 2.84 18.50
N TYR A 641 -3.25 2.82 18.75
CA TYR A 641 -2.67 2.64 20.09
C TYR A 641 -2.49 3.95 20.88
N CYS A 642 -2.88 5.09 20.31
CA CYS A 642 -2.80 6.39 20.97
C CYS A 642 -4.11 6.73 21.69
N ASN A 643 -4.06 6.95 23.00
CA ASN A 643 -5.16 7.48 23.79
C ASN A 643 -4.63 8.45 24.85
N GLY A 644 -5.04 9.72 24.80
CA GLY A 644 -4.52 10.81 25.62
C GLY A 644 -3.26 11.47 25.05
N LEU A 645 -2.89 11.17 23.80
CA LEU A 645 -1.75 11.78 23.12
C LEU A 645 -2.07 13.23 22.76
N ILE A 646 -1.15 14.14 23.07
CA ILE A 646 -1.13 15.49 22.50
C ILE A 646 0.02 15.54 21.49
N LEU A 647 -0.33 15.45 20.21
CA LEU A 647 0.65 15.42 19.12
C LEU A 647 1.04 16.85 18.75
N VAL A 648 2.25 17.25 19.17
CA VAL A 648 2.86 18.53 18.78
C VAL A 648 3.41 18.41 17.37
N ASN A 649 2.99 19.33 16.49
CA ASN A 649 3.50 19.43 15.13
C ASN A 649 3.78 20.89 14.81
N ASP A 650 5.02 21.34 15.03
CA ASP A 650 5.34 22.76 15.10
C ASP A 650 6.66 23.19 14.47
N GLY A 651 7.31 22.30 13.73
CA GLY A 651 8.62 22.57 13.14
C GLY A 651 9.72 22.88 14.17
N GLY A 652 9.56 22.44 15.42
CA GLY A 652 10.50 22.67 16.52
C GLY A 652 10.31 24.01 17.24
N LYS A 653 9.21 24.72 17.02
CA LYS A 653 9.02 26.07 17.56
C LYS A 653 9.13 26.11 19.09
N LEU A 654 8.53 25.15 19.79
CA LEU A 654 8.57 25.05 21.26
C LEU A 654 9.97 24.89 21.84
N SER A 655 10.93 24.36 21.06
CA SER A 655 12.34 24.24 21.48
C SER A 655 13.09 25.58 21.51
N THR A 656 12.51 26.65 20.95
CA THR A 656 13.16 27.96 20.81
C THR A 656 12.58 29.02 21.74
N ILE A 657 11.57 28.68 22.52
CA ILE A 657 10.87 29.60 23.41
C ILE A 657 10.69 29.00 24.81
N PRO A 658 10.55 29.82 25.87
CA PRO A 658 10.14 29.31 27.17
C PRO A 658 8.83 28.54 27.05
N SER A 659 8.89 27.24 27.31
CA SER A 659 7.75 26.33 27.23
C SER A 659 7.70 25.40 28.45
N GLU A 660 6.59 24.70 28.62
CA GLU A 660 6.38 23.64 29.61
C GLU A 660 6.37 22.23 28.97
N TYR A 661 6.89 22.13 27.73
CA TYR A 661 7.01 20.89 26.97
C TYR A 661 8.18 20.03 27.47
#